data_AF-A0AAJ5VM82-F1
#
_entry.id   AF-A0AAJ5VM82-F1
#
_cell.length_a   1.000
_cell.length_b   1.000
_cell.length_c   1.000
_cell.angle_alpha   90.00
_cell.angle_beta   90.00
_cell.angle_gamma   90.00
#
_symmetry.space_group_name_H-M   'P 1'
#
loop_
_entity.id
_entity.type
_entity.pdbx_description
1 polymer ?
#
loop_
_entity_poly.entity_id
_entity_poly.type
_entity_poly.pdbx_seq_one_letter_code
_entity_poly.pdbx_strand_id
1 'polypeptide(L)'
;MEGTVRVSEIPARAAGPRRTPDEIVWQSSPAGSIYDYIKVAAFSIGPDGTVDQWSERAERLFGLGAEDVVGRDPVETFVPPRLRGQGHRKLAEILDGREWTGIVPFRLPARRDPAARGTTLGEGPDPVAADRAPGGAGTGTGIPDSASGRLPAQEGIAEIYVMPTRTEDGDPAAVCIAVDVRTLRGIETDLAASQAIFGQSPFGFVLFGTDLRIRRVNERFASVFGRPAAAHQGLGARDYLVPAERDRLEAALRHVLEKGGALNDLSLTGTPPGETQPRHWSLDLYRVHSGTGRPLGVAALATDVTRRQAAAREAASARRNLALLNEAGSRIGNSLDLETTARELLDVAVPGFCDLASVDLYQALLLGDEQAPGMADGSAELRRVAFASSVADVLPFLRQREGHVGTGTGAPAPGTNDPASGAPLDRMREWSASPAGPFTVGRPSAPGEGRRERGRPWYGYGPGPEEARRHGAGAGSVDVGAVHRYPSDSPRARVLRTALPELLPGTDGDLVQSTLAVPMVAHDKVVGLAQFARTKGSEPFGERDRALAVELATRTAVFIDNARLYRREHERALLLQRSLLPPGEPEAAGLDIACRYLPGNEATEVGGDWFDVIELPGHRTALVVGDVMGRGLRAAAAMGELRTAVRTLALLDLEPAEVLSHLDEIAQGLGSPQQTTRAARQDQDTDLAEVYLATCVYAVYDSVTRRCTFANAGHLPPVLLEPSGAHRPALLLDVPPGMPLGVGGEPFEEVTVELPEGALLALYTDGLVESRHQPLDEGLLAFRNALTDPGRSLEDICDQVLRRLDTHHGEDDIALLMARVQGLPEENVGDWTLPRDPQSVGKAREYTRERLAGWGLDALADTTELLVSELVTNALRYGDGEIRLRLLLDRTLVCEVWDEGLVQPRRRRAKDTDEGGRGLQLVGLLAASWGSRRTPHGKTVWFELGLPDGESSGVDAAEALLSLF
;
A
#
# COMPACT_ATOMS: atom_id res chain seq x y z
N MET A 1 -65.41 -40.30 -40.41
CA MET A 1 -65.95 -39.73 -41.65
C MET A 1 -65.06 -40.19 -42.79
N GLU A 2 -65.65 -40.83 -43.79
CA GLU A 2 -65.06 -41.01 -45.11
C GLU A 2 -64.53 -39.67 -45.63
N GLY A 3 -63.37 -39.69 -46.30
CA GLY A 3 -62.75 -38.46 -46.80
C GLY A 3 -61.62 -38.76 -47.77
N THR A 4 -61.99 -39.11 -49.00
CA THR A 4 -61.15 -39.06 -50.19
C THR A 4 -60.53 -37.67 -50.33
N VAL A 5 -59.20 -37.56 -50.47
CA VAL A 5 -58.56 -36.30 -50.89
C VAL A 5 -57.79 -36.54 -52.19
N ARG A 6 -58.23 -35.83 -53.23
CA ARG A 6 -57.67 -35.78 -54.58
C ARG A 6 -56.28 -35.14 -54.57
N VAL A 7 -55.34 -35.76 -55.26
CA VAL A 7 -54.03 -35.19 -55.58
C VAL A 7 -54.19 -34.26 -56.80
N SER A 8 -54.41 -32.98 -56.55
CA SER A 8 -54.28 -31.94 -57.58
C SER A 8 -54.05 -30.60 -56.90
N GLU A 9 -52.76 -30.21 -56.84
CA GLU A 9 -52.21 -28.83 -56.90
C GLU A 9 -50.85 -28.77 -56.18
N ILE A 10 -49.77 -29.03 -56.93
CA ILE A 10 -48.40 -28.64 -56.55
C ILE A 10 -48.04 -27.42 -57.43
N PRO A 11 -47.61 -26.29 -56.85
CA PRO A 11 -47.32 -25.08 -57.61
C PRO A 11 -46.06 -25.23 -58.48
N ALA A 12 -46.16 -24.73 -59.71
CA ALA A 12 -45.13 -24.79 -60.75
C ALA A 12 -43.82 -24.13 -60.31
N ARG A 13 -42.71 -24.90 -60.33
CA ARG A 13 -41.34 -24.38 -60.23
C ARG A 13 -40.80 -24.09 -61.62
N ALA A 14 -40.15 -22.93 -61.73
CA ALA A 14 -39.60 -22.33 -62.94
C ALA A 14 -38.63 -23.26 -63.71
N ALA A 15 -38.70 -23.13 -65.04
CA ALA A 15 -38.08 -23.98 -66.04
C ALA A 15 -36.54 -23.92 -66.05
N GLY A 16 -35.91 -25.06 -65.76
CA GLY A 16 -34.64 -25.44 -66.37
C GLY A 16 -34.89 -25.95 -67.81
N PRO A 17 -33.84 -26.14 -68.64
CA PRO A 17 -34.00 -26.36 -70.08
C PRO A 17 -34.92 -27.56 -70.34
N ARG A 18 -36.02 -27.31 -71.06
CA ARG A 18 -37.03 -28.31 -71.44
C ARG A 18 -36.35 -29.40 -72.26
N ARG A 19 -36.13 -30.57 -71.66
CA ARG A 19 -35.91 -31.81 -72.43
C ARG A 19 -37.25 -32.26 -72.99
N THR A 20 -37.26 -32.67 -74.25
CA THR A 20 -38.46 -33.11 -74.96
C THR A 20 -39.01 -34.41 -74.34
N PRO A 21 -40.35 -34.63 -74.31
CA PRO A 21 -40.95 -35.84 -73.73
C PRO A 21 -40.43 -37.16 -74.35
N ASP A 22 -39.95 -37.13 -75.60
CA ASP A 22 -39.37 -38.30 -76.28
C ASP A 22 -37.95 -38.69 -75.82
N GLU A 23 -37.26 -37.87 -75.01
CA GLU A 23 -35.96 -38.24 -74.39
C GLU A 23 -36.12 -38.88 -72.98
N ILE A 24 -37.34 -38.96 -72.47
CA ILE A 24 -37.66 -39.45 -71.11
C ILE A 24 -38.48 -40.74 -71.19
N VAL A 25 -38.03 -41.69 -72.02
CA VAL A 25 -38.77 -42.95 -72.17
C VAL A 25 -38.10 -44.10 -71.41
N TRP A 26 -36.76 -44.18 -71.36
CA TRP A 26 -36.03 -45.12 -70.49
C TRP A 26 -34.63 -44.57 -70.10
N GLN A 27 -34.44 -44.11 -68.86
CA GLN A 27 -33.13 -43.67 -68.34
C GLN A 27 -32.74 -44.47 -67.09
N SER A 28 -31.47 -44.85 -66.95
CA SER A 28 -30.95 -45.45 -65.73
C SER A 28 -30.88 -44.42 -64.61
N SER A 29 -31.28 -44.82 -63.38
CA SER A 29 -31.14 -43.95 -62.22
C SER A 29 -29.67 -43.53 -62.04
N PRO A 30 -29.36 -42.24 -61.85
CA PRO A 30 -28.00 -41.78 -61.62
C PRO A 30 -27.36 -42.49 -60.42
N ALA A 31 -26.05 -42.75 -60.50
CA ALA A 31 -25.28 -43.22 -59.35
C ALA A 31 -25.47 -42.25 -58.16
N GLY A 32 -25.79 -42.78 -56.98
CA GLY A 32 -26.14 -42.00 -55.78
C GLY A 32 -27.59 -41.52 -55.68
N SER A 33 -28.50 -41.99 -56.54
CA SER A 33 -29.95 -41.80 -56.35
C SER A 33 -30.49 -42.61 -55.16
N ILE A 34 -31.68 -42.26 -54.66
CA ILE A 34 -32.33 -43.02 -53.58
C ILE A 34 -32.49 -44.52 -53.92
N TYR A 35 -32.67 -44.86 -55.20
CA TYR A 35 -32.77 -46.24 -55.66
C TYR A 35 -31.42 -46.98 -55.70
N ASP A 36 -30.32 -46.24 -55.91
CA ASP A 36 -28.95 -46.77 -55.81
C ASP A 36 -28.52 -46.97 -54.35
N TYR A 37 -29.02 -46.13 -53.45
CA TYR A 37 -28.81 -46.24 -52.01
C TYR A 37 -29.62 -47.39 -51.37
N ILE A 38 -30.92 -47.53 -51.75
CA ILE A 38 -31.83 -48.57 -51.24
C ILE A 38 -31.50 -49.97 -51.81
N LYS A 39 -30.88 -50.04 -53.00
CA LYS A 39 -30.46 -51.30 -53.67
C LYS A 39 -31.59 -52.33 -53.82
N VAL A 40 -32.69 -51.91 -54.44
CA VAL A 40 -33.89 -52.72 -54.65
C VAL A 40 -33.58 -54.02 -55.43
N ALA A 41 -33.88 -55.17 -54.83
CA ALA A 41 -33.80 -56.49 -55.45
C ALA A 41 -35.17 -56.92 -56.03
N ALA A 42 -35.17 -57.68 -57.12
CA ALA A 42 -36.39 -58.21 -57.72
C ALA A 42 -36.27 -59.69 -58.12
N PHE A 43 -37.36 -60.44 -58.02
CA PHE A 43 -37.48 -61.82 -58.48
C PHE A 43 -38.95 -62.15 -58.81
N SER A 44 -39.23 -63.23 -59.55
CA SER A 44 -40.60 -63.66 -59.85
C SER A 44 -40.85 -65.10 -59.43
N ILE A 45 -42.11 -65.43 -59.15
CA ILE A 45 -42.59 -66.74 -58.75
C ILE A 45 -43.63 -67.20 -59.78
N GLY A 46 -43.43 -68.40 -60.33
CA GLY A 46 -44.29 -69.02 -61.32
C GLY A 46 -45.56 -69.65 -60.73
N PRO A 47 -46.46 -70.17 -61.60
CA PRO A 47 -47.74 -70.75 -61.19
C PRO A 47 -47.63 -72.06 -60.39
N ASP A 48 -46.48 -72.72 -60.48
CA ASP A 48 -46.15 -73.90 -59.67
C ASP A 48 -45.61 -73.54 -58.27
N GLY A 49 -45.50 -72.24 -57.95
CA GLY A 49 -44.97 -71.74 -56.69
C GLY A 49 -43.44 -71.72 -56.61
N THR A 50 -42.72 -71.99 -57.71
CA THR A 50 -41.26 -71.95 -57.77
C THR A 50 -40.74 -70.62 -58.33
N VAL A 51 -39.46 -70.30 -58.10
CA VAL A 51 -38.86 -69.04 -58.60
C VAL A 51 -38.56 -69.14 -60.10
N ASP A 52 -39.11 -68.23 -60.90
CA ASP A 52 -38.88 -68.20 -62.36
C ASP A 52 -37.70 -67.31 -62.75
N GLN A 53 -37.57 -66.15 -62.11
CA GLN A 53 -36.51 -65.18 -62.41
C GLN A 53 -35.89 -64.65 -61.13
N TRP A 54 -34.59 -64.38 -61.17
CA TRP A 54 -33.81 -63.90 -60.04
C TRP A 54 -32.82 -62.82 -60.50
N SER A 55 -32.95 -61.60 -59.98
CA SER A 55 -32.05 -60.50 -60.37
C SER A 55 -30.69 -60.58 -59.67
N GLU A 56 -29.63 -60.02 -60.27
CA GLU A 56 -28.31 -59.90 -59.63
C GLU A 56 -28.36 -59.14 -58.27
N ARG A 57 -29.33 -58.26 -58.08
CA ARG A 57 -29.53 -57.58 -56.79
C ARG A 57 -30.17 -58.52 -55.76
N ALA A 58 -31.04 -59.43 -56.16
CA ALA A 58 -31.52 -60.50 -55.31
C ALA A 58 -30.39 -61.47 -54.93
N GLU A 59 -29.48 -61.78 -55.85
CA GLU A 59 -28.27 -62.56 -55.53
C GLU A 59 -27.41 -61.89 -54.46
N ARG A 60 -27.16 -60.58 -54.60
CA ARG A 60 -26.39 -59.82 -53.61
C ARG A 60 -27.10 -59.68 -52.26
N LEU A 61 -28.42 -59.56 -52.26
CA LEU A 61 -29.23 -59.40 -51.05
C LEU A 61 -29.35 -60.71 -50.25
N PHE A 62 -29.74 -61.78 -50.92
CA PHE A 62 -30.00 -63.09 -50.31
C PHE A 62 -28.75 -64.00 -50.28
N GLY A 63 -27.69 -63.63 -50.99
CA GLY A 63 -26.42 -64.37 -51.05
C GLY A 63 -26.48 -65.67 -51.86
N LEU A 64 -27.53 -65.86 -52.66
CA LEU A 64 -27.81 -67.07 -53.43
C LEU A 64 -27.84 -66.75 -54.93
N GLY A 65 -27.08 -67.47 -55.74
CA GLY A 65 -27.05 -67.30 -57.19
C GLY A 65 -28.35 -67.76 -57.85
N ALA A 66 -28.69 -67.20 -59.02
CA ALA A 66 -29.89 -67.57 -59.77
C ALA A 66 -29.94 -69.09 -60.06
N GLU A 67 -28.79 -69.71 -60.34
CA GLU A 67 -28.62 -71.15 -60.55
C GLU A 67 -29.02 -72.02 -59.34
N ASP A 68 -28.97 -71.48 -58.12
CA ASP A 68 -29.32 -72.18 -56.89
C ASP A 68 -30.77 -71.98 -56.46
N VAL A 69 -31.51 -71.05 -57.09
CA VAL A 69 -32.83 -70.61 -56.64
C VAL A 69 -33.90 -70.80 -57.71
N VAL A 70 -33.59 -70.59 -58.99
CA VAL A 70 -34.56 -70.72 -60.09
C VAL A 70 -35.02 -72.17 -60.23
N GLY A 71 -36.34 -72.37 -60.38
CA GLY A 71 -37.01 -73.67 -60.41
C GLY A 71 -37.14 -74.35 -59.05
N ARG A 72 -36.79 -73.66 -57.95
CA ARG A 72 -36.94 -74.18 -56.58
C ARG A 72 -37.99 -73.38 -55.81
N ASP A 73 -38.52 -74.01 -54.76
CA ASP A 73 -39.45 -73.36 -53.83
C ASP A 73 -38.70 -72.25 -53.04
N PRO A 74 -39.14 -70.98 -53.11
CA PRO A 74 -38.47 -69.86 -52.43
C PRO A 74 -38.47 -69.99 -50.90
N VAL A 75 -39.51 -70.59 -50.33
CA VAL A 75 -39.67 -70.79 -48.88
C VAL A 75 -38.71 -71.87 -48.38
N GLU A 76 -38.55 -72.97 -49.12
CA GLU A 76 -37.53 -73.97 -48.79
C GLU A 76 -36.12 -73.43 -48.99
N THR A 77 -35.92 -72.57 -50.00
CA THR A 77 -34.60 -72.12 -50.45
C THR A 77 -33.97 -71.09 -49.52
N PHE A 78 -34.68 -70.01 -49.15
CA PHE A 78 -34.08 -68.94 -48.36
C PHE A 78 -34.81 -68.56 -47.08
N VAL A 79 -36.00 -69.10 -46.79
CA VAL A 79 -36.70 -68.85 -45.51
C VAL A 79 -36.19 -69.81 -44.42
N PRO A 80 -35.90 -69.34 -43.18
CA PRO A 80 -35.47 -70.19 -42.09
C PRO A 80 -36.44 -71.36 -41.81
N PRO A 81 -35.96 -72.59 -41.53
CA PRO A 81 -36.79 -73.79 -41.34
C PRO A 81 -37.93 -73.61 -40.34
N ARG A 82 -37.70 -72.84 -39.26
CA ARG A 82 -38.70 -72.56 -38.22
C ARG A 82 -39.92 -71.79 -38.73
N LEU A 83 -39.82 -71.12 -39.88
CA LEU A 83 -40.86 -70.27 -40.45
C LEU A 83 -41.46 -70.81 -41.76
N ARG A 84 -40.95 -71.93 -42.30
CA ARG A 84 -41.41 -72.48 -43.60
C ARG A 84 -42.90 -72.81 -43.64
N GLY A 85 -43.46 -73.35 -42.55
CA GLY A 85 -44.90 -73.63 -42.45
C GLY A 85 -45.80 -72.37 -42.45
N GLN A 86 -45.25 -71.20 -42.09
CA GLN A 86 -45.94 -69.92 -42.27
C GLN A 86 -45.69 -69.37 -43.68
N GLY A 87 -44.47 -69.52 -44.20
CA GLY A 87 -44.08 -69.12 -45.55
C GLY A 87 -44.94 -69.78 -46.64
N HIS A 88 -45.10 -71.11 -46.62
CA HIS A 88 -45.91 -71.82 -47.63
C HIS A 88 -47.39 -71.43 -47.59
N ARG A 89 -47.97 -71.26 -46.38
CA ARG A 89 -49.35 -70.77 -46.24
C ARG A 89 -49.51 -69.38 -46.85
N LYS A 90 -48.52 -68.51 -46.63
CA LYS A 90 -48.57 -67.15 -47.15
C LYS A 90 -48.36 -67.09 -48.67
N LEU A 91 -47.47 -67.93 -49.20
CA LEU A 91 -47.25 -68.05 -50.64
C LEU A 91 -48.53 -68.52 -51.37
N ALA A 92 -49.26 -69.48 -50.80
CA ALA A 92 -50.55 -69.92 -51.34
C ALA A 92 -51.62 -68.80 -51.35
N GLU A 93 -51.69 -67.97 -50.30
CA GLU A 93 -52.59 -66.81 -50.26
C GLU A 93 -52.26 -65.73 -51.31
N ILE A 94 -50.98 -65.60 -51.68
CA ILE A 94 -50.51 -64.62 -52.66
C ILE A 94 -50.86 -65.07 -54.08
N LEU A 95 -50.66 -66.35 -54.39
CA LEU A 95 -51.03 -66.94 -55.70
C LEU A 95 -52.56 -66.96 -55.94
N ASP A 96 -53.36 -66.76 -54.89
CA ASP A 96 -54.80 -66.51 -54.95
C ASP A 96 -55.16 -65.07 -55.39
N GLY A 97 -54.17 -64.29 -55.86
CA GLY A 97 -54.37 -63.00 -56.55
C GLY A 97 -54.38 -61.77 -55.63
N ARG A 98 -53.85 -61.87 -54.40
CA ARG A 98 -53.79 -60.75 -53.46
C ARG A 98 -52.39 -60.14 -53.37
N GLU A 99 -52.31 -58.82 -53.53
CA GLU A 99 -51.09 -58.06 -53.21
C GLU A 99 -50.73 -58.22 -51.74
N TRP A 100 -49.44 -58.41 -51.46
CA TRP A 100 -48.95 -58.58 -50.11
C TRP A 100 -47.64 -57.83 -49.88
N THR A 101 -47.55 -57.20 -48.71
CA THR A 101 -46.35 -56.48 -48.27
C THR A 101 -45.96 -57.03 -46.91
N GLY A 102 -44.71 -57.40 -46.70
CA GLY A 102 -44.30 -57.77 -45.36
C GLY A 102 -42.82 -58.10 -45.21
N ILE A 103 -42.44 -58.23 -43.95
CA ILE A 103 -41.08 -58.47 -43.53
C ILE A 103 -40.81 -59.98 -43.52
N VAL A 104 -39.82 -60.41 -44.29
CA VAL A 104 -39.41 -61.81 -44.43
C VAL A 104 -37.98 -61.96 -43.90
N PRO A 105 -37.76 -62.72 -42.82
CA PRO A 105 -36.44 -63.15 -42.45
C PRO A 105 -35.94 -64.20 -43.46
N PHE A 106 -34.71 -64.03 -43.91
CA PHE A 106 -34.05 -64.94 -44.85
C PHE A 106 -32.72 -65.41 -44.30
N ARG A 107 -32.23 -66.55 -44.76
CA ARG A 107 -30.95 -67.11 -44.36
C ARG A 107 -29.88 -66.77 -45.41
N LEU A 108 -28.79 -66.14 -44.99
CA LEU A 108 -27.60 -66.01 -45.81
C LEU A 108 -26.79 -67.32 -45.74
N PRO A 109 -26.32 -67.86 -46.87
CA PRO A 109 -25.41 -69.00 -46.86
C PRO A 109 -24.11 -68.64 -46.12
N ALA A 110 -23.54 -69.61 -45.39
CA ALA A 110 -22.29 -69.41 -44.66
C ALA A 110 -21.19 -69.03 -45.66
N ARG A 111 -20.61 -67.84 -45.50
CA ARG A 111 -19.54 -67.32 -46.36
C ARG A 111 -18.39 -68.33 -46.36
N ARG A 112 -18.09 -68.95 -47.51
CA ARG A 112 -16.83 -69.70 -47.67
C ARG A 112 -15.70 -68.69 -47.64
N ASP A 113 -14.78 -68.88 -46.70
CA ASP A 113 -13.63 -68.01 -46.52
C ASP A 113 -12.72 -68.08 -47.77
N PRO A 114 -12.53 -66.99 -48.53
CA PRO A 114 -11.68 -67.00 -49.71
C PRO A 114 -10.17 -66.98 -49.36
N ALA A 115 -9.81 -66.87 -48.08
CA ALA A 115 -8.45 -66.56 -47.63
C ALA A 115 -7.63 -67.76 -47.09
N ALA A 116 -7.98 -69.00 -47.42
CA ALA A 116 -7.12 -70.17 -47.19
C ALA A 116 -6.13 -70.42 -48.35
N ARG A 117 -5.40 -69.37 -48.77
CA ARG A 117 -4.12 -69.47 -49.48
C ARG A 117 -3.21 -68.37 -48.94
N GLY A 118 -2.13 -68.80 -48.30
CA GLY A 118 -1.33 -68.00 -47.38
C GLY A 118 -0.35 -67.02 -48.02
N THR A 119 0.67 -66.71 -47.19
CA THR A 119 1.86 -65.84 -47.41
C THR A 119 1.59 -64.34 -47.20
N THR A 120 2.41 -63.51 -46.56
CA THR A 120 3.47 -63.56 -45.51
C THR A 120 3.90 -62.10 -45.31
N LEU A 121 4.31 -61.75 -44.07
CA LEU A 121 5.32 -60.73 -43.71
C LEU A 121 5.07 -59.24 -44.02
N GLY A 122 5.38 -58.41 -43.02
CA GLY A 122 5.55 -56.97 -43.16
C GLY A 122 5.57 -56.23 -41.82
N GLU A 123 6.72 -56.28 -41.15
CA GLU A 123 7.08 -55.52 -39.94
C GLU A 123 7.12 -54.00 -40.17
N GLY A 124 6.89 -53.21 -39.11
CA GLY A 124 7.40 -51.84 -39.01
C GLY A 124 6.62 -50.94 -38.02
N PRO A 125 7.29 -50.07 -37.24
CA PRO A 125 6.93 -49.82 -35.83
C PRO A 125 6.50 -48.37 -35.47
N ASP A 126 6.05 -48.24 -34.21
CA ASP A 126 5.93 -47.04 -33.33
C ASP A 126 4.77 -46.05 -33.57
N PRO A 127 4.08 -45.59 -32.49
CA PRO A 127 4.66 -44.53 -31.65
C PRO A 127 4.40 -44.61 -30.12
N VAL A 128 5.43 -44.18 -29.39
CA VAL A 128 5.48 -43.15 -28.33
C VAL A 128 4.25 -42.94 -27.43
N ALA A 129 4.49 -43.27 -26.16
CA ALA A 129 3.94 -42.77 -24.90
C ALA A 129 2.92 -41.62 -24.93
N ALA A 130 1.74 -41.90 -24.36
CA ALA A 130 0.83 -40.92 -23.81
C ALA A 130 0.61 -41.17 -22.31
N ASP A 131 0.51 -40.04 -21.63
CA ASP A 131 0.58 -39.78 -20.21
C ASP A 131 -0.62 -40.33 -19.40
N ARG A 132 -0.38 -40.49 -18.11
CA ARG A 132 -1.32 -40.99 -17.10
C ARG A 132 -2.42 -39.96 -16.80
N ALA A 133 -3.65 -40.46 -16.62
CA ALA A 133 -4.54 -40.00 -15.55
C ALA A 133 -5.48 -41.15 -15.11
N PRO A 134 -5.93 -41.21 -13.85
CA PRO A 134 -6.38 -42.44 -13.21
C PRO A 134 -7.91 -42.57 -13.04
N GLY A 135 -8.35 -43.81 -12.80
CA GLY A 135 -9.43 -44.11 -11.85
C GLY A 135 -10.83 -44.36 -12.44
N GLY A 136 -11.30 -45.60 -12.34
CA GLY A 136 -12.70 -45.96 -12.52
C GLY A 136 -12.91 -47.48 -12.53
N ALA A 137 -13.06 -48.07 -11.35
CA ALA A 137 -13.35 -49.50 -11.16
C ALA A 137 -14.75 -49.90 -11.66
N GLY A 138 -14.88 -51.12 -12.19
CA GLY A 138 -16.17 -51.68 -12.59
C GLY A 138 -16.10 -53.08 -13.22
N THR A 139 -15.91 -54.09 -12.38
CA THR A 139 -16.49 -55.46 -12.40
C THR A 139 -16.66 -56.23 -13.71
N GLY A 140 -16.08 -57.44 -13.69
CA GLY A 140 -16.00 -58.44 -14.77
C GLY A 140 -17.29 -58.89 -15.45
N THR A 141 -17.12 -59.60 -16.57
CA THR A 141 -17.69 -60.93 -16.80
C THR A 141 -17.18 -61.53 -18.12
N GLY A 142 -16.65 -62.76 -18.04
CA GLY A 142 -16.76 -63.82 -19.04
C GLY A 142 -16.25 -63.60 -20.47
N ILE A 143 -15.05 -64.10 -20.75
CA ILE A 143 -14.66 -64.57 -22.10
C ILE A 143 -15.20 -66.00 -22.24
N PRO A 144 -16.01 -66.35 -23.26
CA PRO A 144 -16.19 -67.74 -23.68
C PRO A 144 -15.26 -68.07 -24.86
N ASP A 145 -14.57 -69.20 -24.71
CA ASP A 145 -13.80 -69.92 -25.71
C ASP A 145 -14.51 -70.01 -27.07
N SER A 146 -13.80 -69.60 -28.13
CA SER A 146 -14.17 -69.89 -29.53
C SER A 146 -13.34 -71.06 -30.05
N ALA A 147 -13.82 -72.29 -29.82
CA ALA A 147 -13.38 -73.49 -30.51
C ALA A 147 -14.54 -74.06 -31.35
N SER A 148 -14.58 -73.70 -32.64
CA SER A 148 -15.08 -74.50 -33.79
C SER A 148 -15.45 -73.56 -34.95
N GLY A 149 -14.69 -73.65 -36.04
CA GLY A 149 -14.84 -72.84 -37.25
C GLY A 149 -16.04 -73.22 -38.09
N ARG A 150 -17.23 -72.73 -37.71
CA ARG A 150 -18.36 -72.39 -38.60
C ARG A 150 -19.11 -71.23 -37.96
N LEU A 151 -19.02 -70.03 -38.54
CA LEU A 151 -19.90 -68.92 -38.16
C LEU A 151 -21.36 -69.38 -38.37
N PRO A 152 -22.27 -69.16 -37.41
CA PRO A 152 -23.68 -69.49 -37.58
C PRO A 152 -24.22 -68.77 -38.82
N ALA A 153 -25.07 -69.44 -39.60
CA ALA A 153 -25.72 -68.84 -40.76
C ALA A 153 -26.40 -67.52 -40.32
N GLN A 154 -25.99 -66.40 -40.89
CA GLN A 154 -26.57 -65.10 -40.55
C GLN A 154 -28.00 -65.03 -41.10
N GLU A 155 -28.97 -64.75 -40.23
CA GLU A 155 -30.33 -64.42 -40.65
C GLU A 155 -30.37 -62.93 -41.03
N GLY A 156 -30.77 -62.63 -42.28
CA GLY A 156 -31.10 -61.29 -42.76
C GLY A 156 -32.60 -61.04 -42.68
N ILE A 157 -33.02 -59.78 -42.82
CA ILE A 157 -34.43 -59.41 -42.86
C ILE A 157 -34.64 -58.51 -44.09
N ALA A 158 -35.53 -58.93 -44.99
CA ALA A 158 -35.95 -58.14 -46.14
C ALA A 158 -37.42 -57.74 -46.01
N GLU A 159 -37.77 -56.53 -46.42
CA GLU A 159 -39.15 -56.17 -46.69
C GLU A 159 -39.44 -56.54 -48.14
N ILE A 160 -40.44 -57.40 -48.35
CA ILE A 160 -40.80 -57.91 -49.67
C ILE A 160 -42.21 -57.42 -50.01
N TYR A 161 -42.31 -56.75 -51.15
CA TYR A 161 -43.55 -56.40 -51.81
C TYR A 161 -43.83 -57.43 -52.90
N VAL A 162 -44.95 -58.13 -52.80
CA VAL A 162 -45.35 -59.18 -53.74
C VAL A 162 -46.59 -58.75 -54.49
N MET A 163 -46.45 -58.68 -55.81
CA MET A 163 -47.45 -58.25 -56.77
C MET A 163 -47.93 -59.47 -57.56
N PRO A 164 -49.18 -59.95 -57.39
CA PRO A 164 -49.71 -61.01 -58.23
C PRO A 164 -49.80 -60.53 -59.69
N THR A 165 -49.42 -61.40 -60.61
CA THR A 165 -49.49 -61.18 -62.05
C THR A 165 -50.04 -62.44 -62.72
N ARG A 166 -50.21 -62.42 -64.04
CA ARG A 166 -50.49 -63.62 -64.83
C ARG A 166 -49.35 -63.86 -65.82
N THR A 167 -49.06 -65.12 -66.09
CA THR A 167 -48.18 -65.51 -67.21
C THR A 167 -48.84 -65.17 -68.56
N GLU A 168 -48.11 -65.27 -69.67
CA GLU A 168 -48.68 -65.06 -71.01
C GLU A 168 -49.86 -66.01 -71.31
N ASP A 169 -49.86 -67.21 -70.70
CA ASP A 169 -50.92 -68.22 -70.83
C ASP A 169 -52.09 -68.02 -69.84
N GLY A 170 -52.02 -66.99 -68.99
CA GLY A 170 -53.10 -66.61 -68.06
C GLY A 170 -53.04 -67.25 -66.68
N ASP A 171 -52.01 -68.03 -66.36
CA ASP A 171 -51.84 -68.70 -65.06
C ASP A 171 -51.36 -67.72 -63.99
N PRO A 172 -51.72 -67.90 -62.70
CA PRO A 172 -51.34 -66.99 -61.62
C PRO A 172 -49.83 -67.05 -61.34
N ALA A 173 -49.16 -65.91 -61.35
CA ALA A 173 -47.74 -65.75 -61.02
C ALA A 173 -47.57 -64.55 -60.07
N ALA A 174 -46.35 -64.27 -59.59
CA ALA A 174 -46.08 -63.09 -58.77
C ALA A 174 -44.72 -62.45 -59.07
N VAL A 175 -44.65 -61.12 -59.01
CA VAL A 175 -43.41 -60.34 -59.03
C VAL A 175 -43.11 -59.85 -57.63
N CYS A 176 -41.91 -60.11 -57.13
CA CYS A 176 -41.45 -59.78 -55.80
C CYS A 176 -40.37 -58.70 -55.87
N ILE A 177 -40.55 -57.62 -55.10
CA ILE A 177 -39.55 -56.58 -54.89
C ILE A 177 -39.08 -56.67 -53.45
N ALA A 178 -37.78 -56.85 -53.21
CA ALA A 178 -37.20 -57.01 -51.90
C ALA A 178 -36.17 -55.91 -51.58
N VAL A 179 -36.21 -55.40 -50.35
CA VAL A 179 -35.26 -54.41 -49.84
C VAL A 179 -34.72 -54.85 -48.48
N ASP A 180 -33.43 -54.64 -48.21
CA ASP A 180 -32.85 -54.92 -46.89
C ASP A 180 -33.43 -53.96 -45.84
N VAL A 181 -34.05 -54.49 -44.79
CA VAL A 181 -34.63 -53.70 -43.70
C VAL A 181 -33.54 -52.91 -42.96
N ARG A 182 -32.28 -53.38 -42.96
CA ARG A 182 -31.16 -52.65 -42.34
C ARG A 182 -30.84 -51.36 -43.10
N THR A 183 -30.92 -51.38 -44.43
CA THR A 183 -30.73 -50.19 -45.26
C THR A 183 -31.89 -49.19 -45.07
N LEU A 184 -33.13 -49.69 -44.98
CA LEU A 184 -34.29 -48.84 -44.69
C LEU A 184 -34.20 -48.21 -43.30
N ARG A 185 -33.81 -48.96 -42.27
CA ARG A 185 -33.57 -48.42 -40.91
C ARG A 185 -32.42 -47.41 -40.88
N GLY A 186 -31.39 -47.60 -41.69
CA GLY A 186 -30.32 -46.62 -41.87
C GLY A 186 -30.86 -45.28 -42.40
N ILE A 187 -31.69 -45.32 -43.45
CA ILE A 187 -32.34 -44.13 -44.02
C ILE A 187 -33.30 -43.47 -43.02
N GLU A 188 -34.07 -44.27 -42.29
CA GLU A 188 -34.96 -43.76 -41.23
C GLU A 188 -34.16 -43.06 -40.13
N THR A 189 -33.03 -43.64 -39.72
CA THR A 189 -32.13 -43.06 -38.71
C THR A 189 -31.49 -41.77 -39.23
N ASP A 190 -31.00 -41.73 -40.47
CA ASP A 190 -30.41 -40.55 -41.11
C ASP A 190 -31.46 -39.43 -41.30
N LEU A 191 -32.69 -39.79 -41.66
CA LEU A 191 -33.81 -38.86 -41.79
C LEU A 191 -34.22 -38.31 -40.43
N ALA A 192 -34.30 -39.16 -39.40
CA ALA A 192 -34.57 -38.75 -38.03
C ALA A 192 -33.48 -37.83 -37.48
N ALA A 193 -32.20 -38.12 -37.75
CA ALA A 193 -31.08 -37.26 -37.39
C ALA A 193 -31.15 -35.89 -38.11
N SER A 194 -31.49 -35.89 -39.40
CA SER A 194 -31.71 -34.65 -40.17
C SER A 194 -32.89 -33.84 -39.62
N GLN A 195 -34.02 -34.49 -39.31
CA GLN A 195 -35.17 -33.83 -38.69
C GLN A 195 -34.84 -33.26 -37.31
N ALA A 196 -34.05 -33.97 -36.50
CA ALA A 196 -33.58 -33.47 -35.21
C ALA A 196 -32.72 -32.21 -35.35
N ILE A 197 -31.78 -32.16 -36.31
CA ILE A 197 -30.92 -30.99 -36.56
C ILE A 197 -31.74 -29.78 -37.06
N PHE A 198 -32.71 -30.01 -37.95
CA PHE A 198 -33.51 -28.93 -38.53
C PHE A 198 -34.73 -28.50 -37.68
N GLY A 199 -35.19 -29.34 -36.76
CA GLY A 199 -36.37 -29.09 -35.93
C GLY A 199 -36.07 -28.76 -34.46
N GLN A 200 -35.17 -29.50 -33.81
CA GLN A 200 -34.97 -29.46 -32.35
C GLN A 200 -33.57 -29.01 -31.91
N SER A 201 -32.65 -28.73 -32.86
CA SER A 201 -31.29 -28.30 -32.51
C SER A 201 -31.28 -26.97 -31.74
N PRO A 202 -30.51 -26.87 -30.64
CA PRO A 202 -30.36 -25.63 -29.89
C PRO A 202 -29.47 -24.59 -30.62
N PHE A 203 -28.79 -24.98 -31.69
CA PHE A 203 -27.88 -24.14 -32.48
C PHE A 203 -28.55 -23.63 -33.76
N GLY A 204 -28.18 -22.44 -34.24
CA GLY A 204 -28.64 -21.96 -35.55
C GLY A 204 -27.93 -22.72 -36.66
N PHE A 205 -28.66 -23.41 -37.52
CA PHE A 205 -28.07 -24.16 -38.64
C PHE A 205 -28.52 -23.58 -39.97
N VAL A 206 -27.56 -23.35 -40.87
CA VAL A 206 -27.79 -22.79 -42.21
C VAL A 206 -27.03 -23.61 -43.24
N LEU A 207 -27.70 -24.03 -44.29
CA LEU A 207 -27.06 -24.66 -45.45
C LEU A 207 -26.99 -23.63 -46.58
N PHE A 208 -25.78 -23.25 -46.98
CA PHE A 208 -25.51 -22.45 -48.17
C PHE A 208 -25.28 -23.36 -49.37
N GLY A 209 -25.86 -23.02 -50.52
CA GLY A 209 -25.55 -23.67 -51.80
C GLY A 209 -24.17 -23.25 -52.33
N THR A 210 -23.77 -23.84 -53.46
CA THR A 210 -22.54 -23.46 -54.17
C THR A 210 -22.57 -22.03 -54.74
N ASP A 211 -23.75 -21.42 -54.79
CA ASP A 211 -24.00 -20.02 -55.14
C ASP A 211 -23.92 -19.05 -53.94
N LEU A 212 -23.49 -19.54 -52.77
CA LEU A 212 -23.44 -18.80 -51.50
C LEU A 212 -24.82 -18.28 -51.03
N ARG A 213 -25.91 -18.83 -51.56
CA ARG A 213 -27.28 -18.52 -51.15
C ARG A 213 -27.79 -19.56 -50.18
N ILE A 214 -28.60 -19.12 -49.22
CA ILE A 214 -29.23 -20.00 -48.23
C ILE A 214 -30.18 -20.96 -48.95
N ARG A 215 -29.97 -22.25 -48.78
CA ARG A 215 -30.82 -23.34 -49.28
C ARG A 215 -31.77 -23.84 -48.22
N ARG A 216 -31.33 -23.86 -46.95
CA ARG A 216 -32.14 -24.32 -45.83
C ARG A 216 -31.64 -23.73 -44.52
N VAL A 217 -32.55 -23.51 -43.58
CA VAL A 217 -32.24 -23.14 -42.19
C VAL A 217 -33.06 -24.01 -41.25
N ASN A 218 -32.65 -24.10 -39.98
CA ASN A 218 -33.44 -24.76 -38.94
C ASN A 218 -34.35 -23.78 -38.18
N GLU A 219 -35.29 -24.32 -37.40
CA GLU A 219 -36.24 -23.53 -36.60
C GLU A 219 -35.54 -22.57 -35.62
N ARG A 220 -34.39 -22.97 -35.08
CA ARG A 220 -33.60 -22.11 -34.20
C ARG A 220 -33.11 -20.85 -34.91
N PHE A 221 -32.57 -20.97 -36.12
CA PHE A 221 -32.17 -19.81 -36.92
C PHE A 221 -33.38 -18.94 -37.29
N ALA A 222 -34.48 -19.55 -37.73
CA ALA A 222 -35.73 -18.86 -38.08
C ALA A 222 -36.28 -18.01 -36.90
N SER A 223 -36.31 -18.57 -35.69
CA SER A 223 -36.76 -17.87 -34.49
C SER A 223 -35.90 -16.67 -34.10
N VAL A 224 -34.57 -16.78 -34.21
CA VAL A 224 -33.63 -15.69 -33.89
C VAL A 224 -33.77 -14.50 -34.85
N PHE A 225 -33.97 -14.76 -36.14
CA PHE A 225 -34.06 -13.72 -37.16
C PHE A 225 -35.52 -13.30 -37.49
N GLY A 226 -36.50 -13.82 -36.74
CA GLY A 226 -37.89 -13.38 -36.77
C GLY A 226 -38.64 -13.65 -38.07
N ARG A 227 -38.26 -14.68 -38.85
CA ARG A 227 -38.93 -15.05 -40.11
C ARG A 227 -39.10 -16.57 -40.22
N PRO A 228 -40.14 -17.08 -40.91
CA PRO A 228 -40.31 -18.51 -41.14
C PRO A 228 -39.12 -19.11 -41.90
N ALA A 229 -38.72 -20.36 -41.60
CA ALA A 229 -37.56 -21.02 -42.20
C ALA A 229 -37.55 -20.99 -43.76
N ALA A 230 -38.72 -21.08 -44.40
CA ALA A 230 -38.86 -21.01 -45.85
C ALA A 230 -38.51 -19.62 -46.43
N ALA A 231 -38.74 -18.54 -45.69
CA ALA A 231 -38.50 -17.17 -46.12
C ALA A 231 -37.00 -16.81 -46.20
N HIS A 232 -36.14 -17.66 -45.63
CA HIS A 232 -34.69 -17.49 -45.71
C HIS A 232 -34.07 -18.06 -46.99
N GLN A 233 -34.81 -18.88 -47.75
CA GLN A 233 -34.28 -19.48 -48.98
C GLN A 233 -33.98 -18.41 -50.03
N GLY A 234 -32.77 -18.47 -50.60
CA GLY A 234 -32.30 -17.53 -51.63
C GLY A 234 -31.64 -16.24 -51.09
N LEU A 235 -31.71 -15.97 -49.79
CA LEU A 235 -31.00 -14.85 -49.16
C LEU A 235 -29.49 -15.13 -49.04
N GLY A 236 -28.68 -14.09 -48.86
CA GLY A 236 -27.23 -14.18 -48.69
C GLY A 236 -26.70 -13.34 -47.53
N ALA A 237 -25.38 -13.32 -47.33
CA ALA A 237 -24.73 -12.62 -46.22
C ALA A 237 -25.07 -11.11 -46.17
N ARG A 238 -25.25 -10.48 -47.33
CA ARG A 238 -25.62 -9.06 -47.47
C ARG A 238 -26.93 -8.68 -46.80
N ASP A 239 -27.82 -9.64 -46.58
CA ASP A 239 -29.16 -9.39 -46.02
C ASP A 239 -29.12 -9.34 -44.48
N TYR A 240 -27.99 -9.67 -43.85
CA TYR A 240 -27.83 -9.79 -42.39
C TYR A 240 -26.62 -9.06 -41.80
N LEU A 241 -25.57 -8.80 -42.57
CA LEU A 241 -24.28 -8.31 -42.06
C LEU A 241 -23.90 -6.95 -42.66
N VAL A 242 -23.14 -6.17 -41.89
CA VAL A 242 -22.48 -4.93 -42.37
C VAL A 242 -21.44 -5.26 -43.44
N PRO A 243 -21.08 -4.33 -44.36
CA PRO A 243 -20.22 -4.63 -45.51
C PRO A 243 -18.91 -5.36 -45.17
N ALA A 244 -18.21 -4.95 -44.11
CA ALA A 244 -16.97 -5.57 -43.68
C ALA A 244 -17.15 -7.05 -43.24
N GLU A 245 -18.20 -7.32 -42.46
CA GLU A 245 -18.51 -8.67 -41.97
C GLU A 245 -19.10 -9.57 -43.07
N ARG A 246 -19.85 -8.98 -44.01
CA ARG A 246 -20.35 -9.66 -45.21
C ARG A 246 -19.20 -10.22 -46.04
N ASP A 247 -18.23 -9.37 -46.37
CA ASP A 247 -17.11 -9.75 -47.25
C ASP A 247 -16.26 -10.84 -46.57
N ARG A 248 -16.12 -10.77 -45.25
CA ARG A 248 -15.44 -11.78 -44.43
C ARG A 248 -16.15 -13.14 -44.46
N LEU A 249 -17.48 -13.17 -44.29
CA LEU A 249 -18.25 -14.42 -44.35
C LEU A 249 -18.24 -15.02 -45.77
N GLU A 250 -18.42 -14.22 -46.81
CA GLU A 250 -18.41 -14.72 -48.20
C GLU A 250 -17.05 -15.29 -48.60
N ALA A 251 -15.95 -14.66 -48.17
CA ALA A 251 -14.61 -15.19 -48.37
C ALA A 251 -14.41 -16.53 -47.65
N ALA A 252 -14.88 -16.65 -46.40
CA ALA A 252 -14.81 -17.89 -45.64
C ALA A 252 -15.62 -19.02 -46.29
N LEU A 253 -16.86 -18.76 -46.72
CA LEU A 253 -17.69 -19.75 -47.40
C LEU A 253 -17.04 -20.24 -48.70
N ARG A 254 -16.49 -19.33 -49.51
CA ARG A 254 -15.79 -19.69 -50.76
C ARG A 254 -14.54 -20.52 -50.48
N HIS A 255 -13.76 -20.15 -49.47
CA HIS A 255 -12.58 -20.91 -49.06
C HIS A 255 -12.93 -22.36 -48.67
N VAL A 256 -13.97 -22.55 -47.88
CA VAL A 256 -14.44 -23.89 -47.48
C VAL A 256 -14.97 -24.66 -48.70
N LEU A 257 -15.67 -24.02 -49.65
CA LEU A 257 -16.14 -24.63 -50.90
C LEU A 257 -15.05 -25.00 -51.90
N GLU A 258 -13.91 -24.31 -51.90
CA GLU A 258 -12.79 -24.58 -52.82
C GLU A 258 -11.74 -25.51 -52.21
N LYS A 259 -11.28 -25.24 -50.97
CA LYS A 259 -10.15 -25.97 -50.34
C LYS A 259 -10.54 -27.17 -49.47
N GLY A 260 -11.72 -27.16 -48.85
CA GLY A 260 -12.35 -28.35 -48.25
C GLY A 260 -12.06 -28.56 -46.78
N GLY A 261 -11.21 -27.73 -46.17
CA GLY A 261 -11.05 -27.67 -44.73
C GLY A 261 -12.27 -27.05 -44.06
N ALA A 262 -12.65 -27.57 -42.90
CA ALA A 262 -13.61 -26.93 -42.01
C ALA A 262 -12.99 -25.65 -41.44
N LEU A 263 -13.79 -24.59 -41.29
CA LEU A 263 -13.39 -23.35 -40.62
C LEU A 263 -14.22 -23.20 -39.36
N ASN A 264 -13.57 -23.31 -38.21
CA ASN A 264 -14.24 -23.19 -36.91
C ASN A 264 -13.99 -21.81 -36.29
N ASP A 265 -14.88 -21.41 -35.39
CA ASP A 265 -14.81 -20.18 -34.58
C ASP A 265 -14.66 -18.88 -35.38
N LEU A 266 -15.34 -18.79 -36.52
CA LEU A 266 -15.45 -17.53 -37.24
C LEU A 266 -16.36 -16.57 -36.47
N SER A 267 -15.75 -15.58 -35.79
CA SER A 267 -16.49 -14.55 -35.06
C SER A 267 -17.00 -13.46 -35.99
N LEU A 268 -18.32 -13.25 -35.99
CA LEU A 268 -18.99 -12.19 -36.76
C LEU A 268 -19.89 -11.37 -35.84
N THR A 269 -20.01 -10.08 -36.13
CA THR A 269 -20.94 -9.18 -35.45
C THR A 269 -22.06 -8.78 -36.41
N GLY A 270 -23.30 -8.96 -35.98
CA GLY A 270 -24.47 -8.65 -36.81
C GLY A 270 -25.64 -8.20 -35.95
N THR A 271 -26.46 -7.32 -36.51
CA THR A 271 -27.68 -6.83 -35.86
C THR A 271 -28.88 -7.55 -36.48
N PRO A 272 -29.59 -8.42 -35.74
CA PRO A 272 -30.78 -9.08 -36.27
C PRO A 272 -31.83 -8.05 -36.74
N PRO A 273 -32.61 -8.34 -37.79
CA PRO A 273 -33.66 -7.44 -38.24
C PRO A 273 -34.65 -7.11 -37.11
N GLY A 274 -34.77 -5.82 -36.76
CA GLY A 274 -35.67 -5.33 -35.71
C GLY A 274 -35.01 -5.06 -34.35
N GLU A 275 -33.73 -5.40 -34.16
CA GLU A 275 -32.96 -5.04 -32.96
C GLU A 275 -32.05 -3.83 -33.21
N THR A 276 -31.77 -3.04 -32.16
CA THR A 276 -30.85 -1.89 -32.22
C THR A 276 -29.45 -2.20 -31.69
N GLN A 277 -29.31 -3.28 -30.90
CA GLN A 277 -28.02 -3.69 -30.35
C GLN A 277 -27.37 -4.79 -31.21
N PRO A 278 -26.06 -4.69 -31.50
CA PRO A 278 -25.34 -5.72 -32.24
C PRO A 278 -25.22 -7.00 -31.40
N ARG A 279 -25.34 -8.16 -32.05
CA ARG A 279 -25.05 -9.47 -31.46
C ARG A 279 -23.75 -10.05 -32.00
N HIS A 280 -23.09 -10.84 -31.18
CA HIS A 280 -21.85 -11.53 -31.52
C HIS A 280 -22.12 -13.02 -31.73
N TRP A 281 -21.68 -13.53 -32.88
CA TRP A 281 -21.88 -14.92 -33.30
C TRP A 281 -20.53 -15.60 -33.49
N SER A 282 -20.44 -16.88 -33.11
CA SER A 282 -19.34 -17.77 -33.52
C SER A 282 -19.90 -18.79 -34.51
N LEU A 283 -19.25 -18.91 -35.67
CA LEU A 283 -19.68 -19.75 -36.79
C LEU A 283 -18.66 -20.85 -37.09
N ASP A 284 -19.16 -22.08 -37.19
CA ASP A 284 -18.40 -23.21 -37.72
C ASP A 284 -18.93 -23.61 -39.10
N LEU A 285 -18.03 -23.69 -40.08
CA LEU A 285 -18.33 -23.90 -41.49
C LEU A 285 -17.77 -25.24 -41.97
N TYR A 286 -18.66 -26.08 -42.51
CA TYR A 286 -18.34 -27.43 -42.97
C TYR A 286 -18.81 -27.64 -44.41
N ARG A 287 -17.97 -28.26 -45.25
CA ARG A 287 -18.37 -28.61 -46.62
C ARG A 287 -19.30 -29.83 -46.60
N VAL A 288 -20.44 -29.72 -47.29
CA VAL A 288 -21.41 -30.80 -47.44
C VAL A 288 -21.22 -31.46 -48.81
N HIS A 289 -21.17 -32.79 -48.86
CA HIS A 289 -21.00 -33.57 -50.09
C HIS A 289 -22.27 -34.39 -50.40
N SER A 290 -22.48 -34.70 -51.67
CA SER A 290 -23.45 -35.71 -52.12
C SER A 290 -22.94 -37.12 -51.77
N GLY A 291 -23.82 -38.13 -51.85
CA GLY A 291 -23.43 -39.54 -51.75
C GLY A 291 -22.42 -40.01 -52.81
N THR A 292 -22.15 -39.19 -53.84
CA THR A 292 -21.13 -39.40 -54.87
C THR A 292 -19.84 -38.59 -54.66
N GLY A 293 -19.73 -37.87 -53.54
CA GLY A 293 -18.54 -37.07 -53.19
C GLY A 293 -18.49 -35.66 -53.82
N ARG A 294 -19.54 -35.21 -54.52
CA ARG A 294 -19.61 -33.85 -55.10
C ARG A 294 -20.00 -32.81 -54.04
N PRO A 295 -19.35 -31.65 -53.94
CA PRO A 295 -19.76 -30.60 -52.99
C PRO A 295 -21.16 -30.07 -53.35
N LEU A 296 -22.08 -30.15 -52.39
CA LEU A 296 -23.44 -29.61 -52.47
C LEU A 296 -23.53 -28.18 -51.91
N GLY A 297 -22.61 -27.81 -51.00
CA GLY A 297 -22.68 -26.54 -50.30
C GLY A 297 -21.82 -26.46 -49.05
N VAL A 298 -22.08 -25.45 -48.21
CA VAL A 298 -21.47 -25.27 -46.89
C VAL A 298 -22.56 -25.24 -45.83
N ALA A 299 -22.46 -26.12 -44.85
CA ALA A 299 -23.23 -26.06 -43.62
C ALA A 299 -22.54 -25.08 -42.65
N ALA A 300 -23.29 -24.14 -42.11
CA ALA A 300 -22.86 -23.22 -41.07
C ALA A 300 -23.65 -23.50 -39.79
N LEU A 301 -22.92 -23.68 -38.69
CA LEU A 301 -23.45 -23.75 -37.34
C LEU A 301 -23.15 -22.41 -36.65
N ALA A 302 -24.17 -21.70 -36.19
CA ALA A 302 -24.04 -20.40 -35.55
C ALA A 302 -24.50 -20.46 -34.09
N THR A 303 -23.65 -19.94 -33.19
CA THR A 303 -23.94 -19.81 -31.76
C THR A 303 -23.89 -18.36 -31.32
N ASP A 304 -24.91 -17.90 -30.59
CA ASP A 304 -24.94 -16.56 -29.99
C ASP A 304 -23.99 -16.53 -28.79
N VAL A 305 -22.87 -15.80 -28.92
CA VAL A 305 -21.86 -15.64 -27.87
C VAL A 305 -21.96 -14.28 -27.18
N THR A 306 -22.98 -13.47 -27.47
CA THR A 306 -23.13 -12.10 -26.94
C THR A 306 -23.08 -12.06 -25.41
N ARG A 307 -23.86 -12.92 -24.74
CA ARG A 307 -23.87 -13.01 -23.25
C ARG A 307 -22.54 -13.50 -22.70
N ARG A 308 -21.92 -14.48 -23.36
CA ARG A 308 -20.62 -15.03 -22.94
C ARG A 308 -19.51 -13.99 -23.08
N GLN A 309 -19.52 -13.21 -24.15
CA GLN A 309 -18.54 -12.17 -24.40
C GLN A 309 -18.73 -10.95 -23.48
N ALA A 310 -19.98 -10.56 -23.19
CA ALA A 310 -20.28 -9.55 -22.18
C ALA A 310 -19.81 -9.98 -20.78
N ALA A 311 -20.12 -11.21 -20.36
CA ALA A 311 -19.66 -11.77 -19.09
C ALA A 311 -18.13 -11.90 -19.01
N ALA A 312 -17.46 -12.26 -20.12
CA ALA A 312 -16.00 -12.34 -20.17
C ALA A 312 -15.35 -10.95 -20.05
N ARG A 313 -15.90 -9.92 -20.73
CA ARG A 313 -15.45 -8.53 -20.59
C ARG A 313 -15.67 -8.01 -19.18
N GLU A 314 -16.81 -8.32 -18.58
CA GLU A 314 -17.13 -7.99 -17.19
C GLU A 314 -16.16 -8.65 -16.21
N ALA A 315 -15.91 -9.95 -16.36
CA ALA A 315 -14.95 -10.68 -15.54
C ALA A 315 -13.52 -10.12 -15.70
N ALA A 316 -13.12 -9.75 -16.92
CA ALA A 316 -11.83 -9.10 -17.17
C ALA A 316 -11.73 -7.72 -16.51
N SER A 317 -12.81 -6.92 -16.52
CA SER A 317 -12.86 -5.64 -15.81
C SER A 317 -12.80 -5.82 -14.29
N ALA A 318 -13.57 -6.77 -13.74
CA ALA A 318 -13.58 -7.05 -12.31
C ALA A 318 -12.20 -7.53 -11.81
N ARG A 319 -11.53 -8.41 -12.58
CA ARG A 319 -10.16 -8.84 -12.27
C ARG A 319 -9.16 -7.69 -12.29
N ARG A 320 -9.27 -6.76 -13.25
CA ARG A 320 -8.43 -5.55 -13.29
C ARG A 320 -8.68 -4.66 -12.07
N ASN A 321 -9.93 -4.41 -11.70
CA ASN A 321 -10.27 -3.61 -10.52
C ASN A 321 -9.70 -4.22 -9.22
N LEU A 322 -9.84 -5.54 -9.06
CA LEU A 322 -9.27 -6.26 -7.91
C LEU A 322 -7.74 -6.19 -7.89
N ALA A 323 -7.09 -6.29 -9.05
CA ALA A 323 -5.63 -6.15 -9.13
C ALA A 323 -5.17 -4.75 -8.69
N LEU A 324 -5.86 -3.69 -9.15
CA LEU A 324 -5.59 -2.30 -8.74
C LEU A 324 -5.78 -2.09 -7.24
N LEU A 325 -6.85 -2.64 -6.64
CA LEU A 325 -7.08 -2.55 -5.19
C LEU A 325 -6.04 -3.31 -4.37
N ASN A 326 -5.59 -4.47 -4.87
CA ASN A 326 -4.54 -5.25 -4.22
C ASN A 326 -3.19 -4.52 -4.29
N GLU A 327 -2.85 -3.94 -5.44
CA GLU A 327 -1.64 -3.13 -5.60
C GLU A 327 -1.69 -1.84 -4.75
N ALA A 328 -2.84 -1.16 -4.71
CA ALA A 328 -3.06 -0.04 -3.80
C ALA A 328 -2.83 -0.46 -2.34
N GLY A 329 -3.27 -1.67 -1.97
CA GLY A 329 -3.13 -2.16 -0.62
C GLY A 329 -1.73 -2.57 -0.19
N SER A 330 -0.83 -2.87 -1.13
CA SER A 330 0.57 -3.20 -0.81
C SER A 330 1.48 -1.97 -0.82
N ARG A 331 1.11 -0.90 -1.54
CA ARG A 331 1.92 0.31 -1.66
C ARG A 331 1.46 1.42 -0.71
N ILE A 332 0.16 1.74 -0.75
CA ILE A 332 -0.39 2.89 -0.03
C ILE A 332 -0.42 2.59 1.46
N GLY A 333 0.30 3.38 2.25
CA GLY A 333 0.35 3.29 3.71
C GLY A 333 1.69 2.85 4.29
N ASN A 334 2.71 2.60 3.44
CA ASN A 334 4.06 2.27 3.90
C ASN A 334 4.90 3.50 4.26
N SER A 335 4.38 4.70 4.03
CA SER A 335 5.05 5.97 4.31
C SER A 335 4.17 6.88 5.16
N LEU A 336 4.79 7.59 6.11
CA LEU A 336 4.18 8.67 6.89
C LEU A 336 4.35 10.05 6.23
N ASP A 337 4.92 10.08 5.03
CA ASP A 337 4.98 11.29 4.21
C ASP A 337 3.74 11.40 3.31
N LEU A 338 2.94 12.45 3.57
CA LEU A 338 1.69 12.77 2.87
C LEU A 338 1.88 12.90 1.35
N GLU A 339 3.01 13.49 0.91
CA GLU A 339 3.29 13.65 -0.52
C GLU A 339 3.63 12.31 -1.18
N THR A 340 4.38 11.46 -0.47
CA THR A 340 4.69 10.09 -0.90
C THR A 340 3.42 9.24 -1.00
N THR A 341 2.55 9.23 0.01
CA THR A 341 1.29 8.49 -0.02
C THR A 341 0.37 8.95 -1.17
N ALA A 342 0.32 10.26 -1.43
CA ALA A 342 -0.44 10.80 -2.56
C ALA A 342 0.15 10.37 -3.92
N ARG A 343 1.48 10.30 -4.03
CA ARG A 343 2.17 9.83 -5.24
C ARG A 343 1.94 8.34 -5.47
N GLU A 344 1.97 7.52 -4.43
CA GLU A 344 1.67 6.08 -4.50
C GLU A 344 0.26 5.81 -5.05
N LEU A 345 -0.74 6.61 -4.65
CA LEU A 345 -2.07 6.55 -5.24
C LEU A 345 -2.03 6.81 -6.76
N LEU A 346 -1.27 7.82 -7.19
CA LEU A 346 -1.18 8.17 -8.61
C LEU A 346 -0.44 7.11 -9.43
N ASP A 347 0.62 6.51 -8.88
CA ASP A 347 1.38 5.45 -9.52
C ASP A 347 0.55 4.17 -9.71
N VAL A 348 -0.42 3.92 -8.83
CA VAL A 348 -1.38 2.81 -9.00
C VAL A 348 -2.47 3.18 -10.02
N ALA A 349 -2.95 4.43 -10.01
CA ALA A 349 -4.04 4.86 -10.87
C ALA A 349 -3.62 5.09 -12.34
N VAL A 350 -2.37 5.47 -12.60
CA VAL A 350 -1.86 5.82 -13.93
C VAL A 350 -0.81 4.79 -14.38
N PRO A 351 -0.93 4.14 -15.55
CA PRO A 351 -1.98 4.27 -16.57
C PRO A 351 -3.19 3.34 -16.35
N GLY A 352 -3.18 2.51 -15.29
CA GLY A 352 -4.07 1.34 -15.17
C GLY A 352 -5.56 1.67 -15.07
N PHE A 353 -5.91 2.81 -14.48
CA PHE A 353 -7.29 3.28 -14.27
C PHE A 353 -7.63 4.53 -15.10
N CYS A 354 -6.67 5.44 -15.24
CA CYS A 354 -6.82 6.74 -15.90
C CYS A 354 -5.54 7.20 -16.60
N ASP A 355 -5.67 8.22 -17.45
CA ASP A 355 -4.56 8.75 -18.26
C ASP A 355 -3.85 9.92 -17.57
N LEU A 356 -4.58 10.67 -16.74
CA LEU A 356 -4.03 11.72 -15.89
C LEU A 356 -4.67 11.67 -14.51
N ALA A 357 -3.90 11.99 -13.47
CA ALA A 357 -4.43 12.12 -12.13
C ALA A 357 -3.71 13.20 -11.31
N SER A 358 -4.41 13.77 -10.34
CA SER A 358 -3.86 14.74 -9.39
C SER A 358 -4.47 14.59 -8.01
N VAL A 359 -3.68 14.87 -6.98
CA VAL A 359 -4.15 14.95 -5.59
C VAL A 359 -3.92 16.37 -5.08
N ASP A 360 -5.00 17.00 -4.62
CA ASP A 360 -4.97 18.31 -3.98
C ASP A 360 -5.39 18.13 -2.51
N LEU A 361 -4.52 18.45 -1.55
CA LEU A 361 -4.81 18.37 -0.11
C LEU A 361 -5.02 19.76 0.47
N TYR A 362 -5.77 19.88 1.56
CA TYR A 362 -5.96 21.18 2.20
C TYR A 362 -4.65 21.73 2.77
N GLN A 363 -4.38 23.02 2.54
CA GLN A 363 -3.15 23.67 2.98
C GLN A 363 -3.03 23.66 4.51
N ALA A 364 -4.14 23.85 5.24
CA ALA A 364 -4.18 23.76 6.70
C ALA A 364 -3.81 22.36 7.23
N LEU A 365 -4.12 21.30 6.46
CA LEU A 365 -3.74 19.94 6.81
C LEU A 365 -2.23 19.72 6.71
N LEU A 366 -1.59 20.33 5.70
CA LEU A 366 -0.13 20.31 5.53
C LEU A 366 0.61 21.16 6.58
N LEU A 367 -0.02 22.23 7.06
CA LEU A 367 0.54 23.15 8.08
C LEU A 367 0.34 22.69 9.52
N GLY A 368 -0.39 21.61 9.78
CA GLY A 368 -0.60 21.14 11.14
C GLY A 368 -1.72 21.86 11.92
N ASP A 369 -2.58 22.65 11.27
CA ASP A 369 -3.68 23.35 11.94
C ASP A 369 -4.84 22.43 12.36
N GLU A 370 -5.42 22.66 13.54
CA GLU A 370 -6.54 21.86 14.09
C GLU A 370 -7.89 22.15 13.42
N GLN A 371 -8.03 23.31 12.79
CA GLN A 371 -9.30 23.72 12.17
C GLN A 371 -9.59 22.86 10.94
N ALA A 372 -10.76 22.20 10.97
CA ALA A 372 -11.28 21.46 9.83
C ALA A 372 -11.25 22.34 8.58
N PRO A 373 -10.58 21.94 7.48
CA PRO A 373 -10.45 22.82 6.35
C PRO A 373 -11.77 22.85 5.58
N GLY A 374 -12.29 24.06 5.43
CA GLY A 374 -13.52 24.31 4.69
C GLY A 374 -14.33 25.36 5.42
N MET A 375 -14.22 26.61 5.00
CA MET A 375 -15.40 27.47 5.06
C MET A 375 -16.57 26.66 4.47
N ALA A 376 -17.78 26.79 5.02
CA ALA A 376 -18.95 26.01 4.61
C ALA A 376 -19.24 26.07 3.08
N ASP A 377 -18.56 26.96 2.36
CA ASP A 377 -18.59 27.15 0.92
C ASP A 377 -17.54 26.33 0.11
N GLY A 378 -16.65 25.54 0.72
CA GLY A 378 -15.66 24.71 0.00
C GLY A 378 -14.55 25.47 -0.73
N SER A 379 -14.36 26.75 -0.43
CA SER A 379 -13.37 27.64 -1.06
C SER A 379 -12.00 27.67 -0.35
N ALA A 380 -11.68 26.65 0.45
CA ALA A 380 -10.46 26.61 1.23
C ALA A 380 -9.20 26.44 0.36
N GLU A 381 -8.05 26.87 0.91
CA GLU A 381 -6.75 26.74 0.26
C GLU A 381 -6.35 25.28 0.17
N LEU A 382 -6.02 24.85 -1.04
CA LEU A 382 -5.55 23.52 -1.37
C LEU A 382 -4.16 23.63 -1.95
N ARG A 383 -3.35 22.60 -1.77
CA ARG A 383 -2.05 22.47 -2.43
C ARG A 383 -2.04 21.19 -3.23
N ARG A 384 -1.58 21.29 -4.49
CA ARG A 384 -1.36 20.12 -5.32
C ARG A 384 -0.13 19.38 -4.84
N VAL A 385 -0.31 18.22 -4.21
CA VAL A 385 0.80 17.42 -3.66
C VAL A 385 1.36 16.41 -4.65
N ALA A 386 0.54 15.99 -5.62
CA ALA A 386 0.96 15.02 -6.63
C ALA A 386 0.21 15.22 -7.96
N PHE A 387 0.90 14.91 -9.06
CA PHE A 387 0.36 14.86 -10.42
C PHE A 387 1.06 13.76 -11.22
N ALA A 388 0.31 12.99 -12.02
CA ALA A 388 0.84 11.96 -12.90
C ALA A 388 0.10 11.94 -14.25
N SER A 389 0.80 11.57 -15.32
CA SER A 389 0.21 11.41 -16.66
C SER A 389 0.92 10.33 -17.46
N SER A 390 0.15 9.53 -18.21
CA SER A 390 0.64 8.52 -19.15
C SER A 390 0.80 9.04 -20.59
N VAL A 391 0.40 10.29 -20.84
CA VAL A 391 0.43 10.93 -22.16
C VAL A 391 1.62 11.90 -22.19
N ALA A 392 2.57 11.67 -23.10
CA ALA A 392 3.69 12.59 -23.31
C ALA A 392 3.18 13.96 -23.82
N ASP A 393 3.79 15.05 -23.34
CA ASP A 393 3.56 16.45 -23.77
C ASP A 393 2.21 17.13 -23.44
N VAL A 394 1.64 16.89 -22.25
CA VAL A 394 0.42 17.63 -21.81
C VAL A 394 0.75 19.02 -21.20
N LEU A 395 1.89 19.17 -20.51
CA LEU A 395 2.25 20.42 -19.82
C LEU A 395 2.41 21.65 -20.76
N PRO A 396 2.91 21.54 -22.01
CA PRO A 396 2.98 22.68 -22.93
C PRO A 396 1.63 23.06 -23.55
N PHE A 397 0.74 22.09 -23.79
CA PHE A 397 -0.56 22.31 -24.45
C PHE A 397 -1.57 23.05 -23.56
N LEU A 398 -1.53 22.82 -22.25
CA LEU A 398 -2.32 23.59 -21.28
C LEU A 398 -1.79 25.03 -21.10
N ARG A 399 -0.48 25.28 -21.29
CA ARG A 399 0.13 26.62 -21.23
C ARG A 399 -0.15 27.50 -22.45
N GLN A 400 -0.29 26.92 -23.65
CA GLN A 400 -0.32 27.70 -24.89
C GLN A 400 -1.65 28.42 -25.18
N ARG A 401 -2.73 28.10 -24.47
CA ARG A 401 -4.07 28.66 -24.74
C ARG A 401 -4.45 29.86 -23.86
N GLU A 402 -3.53 30.35 -23.03
CA GLU A 402 -3.74 31.52 -22.15
C GLU A 402 -3.26 32.85 -22.75
N GLY A 403 -2.82 32.88 -24.00
CA GLY A 403 -2.24 34.08 -24.62
C GLY A 403 -2.85 34.50 -25.94
N HIS A 404 -4.18 34.64 -26.07
CA HIS A 404 -4.80 35.37 -27.19
C HIS A 404 -6.08 36.10 -26.73
N VAL A 405 -5.90 37.27 -26.11
CA VAL A 405 -6.90 38.35 -26.13
C VAL A 405 -6.24 39.51 -26.88
N GLY A 406 -6.86 39.89 -28.00
CA GLY A 406 -6.28 40.79 -28.98
C GLY A 406 -6.00 42.19 -28.44
N THR A 407 -4.79 42.68 -28.69
CA THR A 407 -4.51 44.11 -28.82
C THR A 407 -4.40 44.45 -30.30
N GLY A 408 -5.07 45.54 -30.67
CA GLY A 408 -5.28 45.96 -32.04
C GLY A 408 -4.00 46.22 -32.83
N THR A 409 -4.15 46.00 -34.13
CA THR A 409 -3.23 46.28 -35.22
C THR A 409 -2.62 47.70 -35.17
N GLY A 410 -1.29 47.76 -35.17
CA GLY A 410 -0.48 48.89 -35.59
C GLY A 410 0.87 48.36 -36.10
N ALA A 411 1.07 48.39 -37.43
CA ALA A 411 2.25 47.87 -38.13
C ALA A 411 3.44 48.87 -38.10
N PRO A 412 4.60 48.60 -38.76
CA PRO A 412 5.85 48.18 -38.10
C PRO A 412 7.04 49.12 -38.38
N ALA A 413 8.21 48.89 -37.74
CA ALA A 413 9.51 49.32 -38.29
C ALA A 413 10.67 48.40 -37.83
N PRO A 414 11.71 48.18 -38.67
CA PRO A 414 12.65 47.06 -38.54
C PRO A 414 14.09 47.48 -38.19
N GLY A 415 14.91 46.48 -37.84
CA GLY A 415 16.39 46.55 -37.75
C GLY A 415 16.88 46.10 -36.36
N THR A 416 17.88 45.25 -36.18
CA THR A 416 19.00 44.85 -37.04
C THR A 416 19.68 43.60 -36.47
N ASN A 417 20.10 42.69 -37.37
CA ASN A 417 21.30 41.82 -37.34
C ASN A 417 21.55 40.85 -36.16
N ASP A 418 21.16 39.58 -36.37
CA ASP A 418 22.01 38.41 -36.72
C ASP A 418 23.49 38.36 -36.25
N PRO A 419 24.18 37.18 -36.27
CA PRO A 419 23.85 35.79 -35.90
C PRO A 419 24.92 35.17 -34.96
N ALA A 420 24.67 33.98 -34.38
CA ALA A 420 25.69 32.91 -34.30
C ALA A 420 25.14 31.57 -33.76
N SER A 421 25.19 30.54 -34.62
CA SER A 421 25.57 29.12 -34.38
C SER A 421 25.53 28.56 -32.94
N GLY A 422 25.08 27.34 -32.64
CA GLY A 422 24.87 26.15 -33.46
C GLY A 422 25.39 24.91 -32.70
N ALA A 423 24.47 24.04 -32.23
CA ALA A 423 24.61 22.60 -31.91
C ALA A 423 25.74 22.11 -30.94
N PRO A 424 25.75 20.84 -30.50
CA PRO A 424 24.68 20.00 -29.94
C PRO A 424 25.06 19.35 -28.59
N LEU A 425 24.11 18.56 -28.07
CA LEU A 425 24.20 17.56 -26.99
C LEU A 425 25.51 16.74 -26.98
N ASP A 426 26.18 16.69 -25.82
CA ASP A 426 26.70 15.45 -25.21
C ASP A 426 27.36 15.74 -23.85
N ARG A 427 26.80 15.18 -22.76
CA ARG A 427 27.58 14.54 -21.69
C ARG A 427 26.70 13.74 -20.74
N MET A 428 26.92 12.44 -20.80
CA MET A 428 26.62 11.46 -19.77
C MET A 428 27.41 11.73 -18.49
N ARG A 429 26.76 11.41 -17.36
CA ARG A 429 27.29 10.86 -16.09
C ARG A 429 27.96 11.80 -15.08
N GLU A 430 27.64 11.44 -13.82
CA GLU A 430 28.29 11.79 -12.55
C GLU A 430 27.89 13.11 -11.89
N TRP A 431 26.96 13.03 -10.94
CA TRP A 431 27.20 13.64 -9.63
C TRP A 431 26.71 12.76 -8.47
N SER A 432 27.72 12.19 -7.83
CA SER A 432 27.79 11.67 -6.49
C SER A 432 27.47 12.73 -5.44
N ALA A 433 26.92 12.24 -4.33
CA ALA A 433 26.76 12.89 -3.05
C ALA A 433 27.93 13.82 -2.65
N SER A 434 27.58 14.99 -2.11
CA SER A 434 28.35 15.65 -1.06
C SER A 434 27.48 16.64 -0.29
N PRO A 435 27.84 16.91 0.99
CA PRO A 435 26.92 17.27 2.05
C PRO A 435 26.71 18.78 2.16
N ALA A 436 25.55 19.16 2.68
CA ALA A 436 25.21 20.52 3.02
C ALA A 436 26.18 21.08 4.08
N GLY A 437 26.75 22.26 3.78
CA GLY A 437 27.49 23.07 4.73
C GLY A 437 26.58 23.78 5.75
N PRO A 438 27.14 24.30 6.85
CA PRO A 438 26.38 24.82 7.98
C PRO A 438 25.74 26.18 7.66
N PHE A 439 24.43 26.27 7.85
CA PHE A 439 23.67 27.52 7.81
C PHE A 439 23.89 28.30 9.12
N THR A 440 24.44 29.50 9.00
CA THR A 440 24.58 30.48 10.08
C THR A 440 23.26 31.26 10.21
N VAL A 441 22.60 31.20 11.38
CA VAL A 441 21.37 31.95 11.65
C VAL A 441 21.72 33.32 12.23
N GLY A 442 21.50 34.38 11.43
CA GLY A 442 21.56 35.77 11.89
C GLY A 442 20.30 36.16 12.68
N ARG A 443 20.49 36.69 13.89
CA ARG A 443 19.46 37.34 14.73
C ARG A 443 18.64 38.38 13.95
N PRO A 444 17.30 38.42 14.07
CA PRO A 444 16.53 39.60 13.69
C PRO A 444 16.39 40.59 14.86
N SER A 445 16.74 41.84 14.58
CA SER A 445 16.58 43.00 15.45
C SER A 445 15.11 43.41 15.60
N ALA A 446 14.73 43.87 16.80
CA ALA A 446 13.41 44.38 17.12
C ALA A 446 13.05 45.68 16.35
N PRO A 447 11.78 45.91 15.98
CA PRO A 447 11.30 47.22 15.59
C PRO A 447 10.51 47.91 16.72
N GLY A 448 10.90 49.15 16.99
CA GLY A 448 10.28 50.06 17.95
C GLY A 448 8.95 50.67 17.51
N GLU A 449 8.37 51.37 18.48
CA GLU A 449 7.04 51.98 18.51
C GLU A 449 6.76 53.00 17.40
N GLY A 450 5.51 53.02 16.92
CA GLY A 450 5.00 54.01 15.97
C GLY A 450 3.48 54.13 15.97
N ARG A 451 2.96 54.92 16.92
CA ARG A 451 1.67 55.64 17.00
C ARG A 451 0.40 55.12 16.31
N ARG A 452 -0.62 55.00 17.17
CA ARG A 452 -2.07 54.97 16.91
C ARG A 452 -2.56 56.20 16.14
N GLU A 453 -3.43 56.00 15.16
CA GLU A 453 -4.53 56.93 14.84
C GLU A 453 -5.80 56.18 14.45
N ARG A 454 -6.93 56.63 15.02
CA ARG A 454 -8.29 56.11 14.81
C ARG A 454 -8.99 56.95 13.75
N GLY A 455 -9.67 56.32 12.80
CA GLY A 455 -10.66 56.97 11.92
C GLY A 455 -11.52 55.93 11.21
N ARG A 456 -12.83 55.93 11.46
CA ARG A 456 -13.83 54.98 10.94
C ARG A 456 -14.30 55.34 9.49
N PRO A 457 -15.42 54.77 8.96
CA PRO A 457 -15.43 53.85 7.83
C PRO A 457 -16.06 54.47 6.56
N TRP A 458 -15.82 53.88 5.38
CA TRP A 458 -16.62 54.20 4.20
C TRP A 458 -17.11 52.93 3.50
N TYR A 459 -18.44 52.82 3.45
CA TYR A 459 -19.18 51.96 2.53
C TYR A 459 -18.96 52.43 1.08
N GLY A 460 -18.84 51.50 0.13
CA GLY A 460 -18.79 51.83 -1.29
C GLY A 460 -18.91 50.62 -2.21
N TYR A 461 -20.14 50.27 -2.57
CA TYR A 461 -20.60 49.62 -3.80
C TYR A 461 -19.75 48.50 -4.43
N GLY A 462 -20.27 47.27 -4.34
CA GLY A 462 -19.93 46.20 -5.28
C GLY A 462 -20.51 46.47 -6.68
N PRO A 463 -19.94 45.88 -7.75
CA PRO A 463 -20.58 45.86 -9.05
C PRO A 463 -21.81 44.94 -9.03
N GLY A 464 -22.87 45.36 -9.72
CA GLY A 464 -24.17 44.68 -9.77
C GLY A 464 -24.20 43.37 -10.58
N PRO A 465 -25.35 42.66 -10.60
CA PRO A 465 -25.45 41.25 -10.97
C PRO A 465 -25.39 40.91 -12.47
N GLU A 466 -25.05 41.84 -13.37
CA GLU A 466 -25.24 41.64 -14.82
C GLU A 466 -23.96 41.41 -15.65
N GLU A 467 -22.76 41.52 -15.06
CA GLU A 467 -21.50 41.17 -15.77
C GLU A 467 -20.99 39.75 -15.51
N ALA A 468 -21.64 38.99 -14.61
CA ALA A 468 -21.25 37.62 -14.24
C ALA A 468 -21.71 36.52 -15.24
N ARG A 469 -22.25 36.88 -16.42
CA ARG A 469 -22.82 35.90 -17.37
C ARG A 469 -22.04 35.68 -18.66
N ARG A 470 -20.80 36.17 -18.81
CA ARG A 470 -20.08 36.03 -20.09
C ARG A 470 -18.67 35.44 -20.07
N HIS A 471 -18.10 35.05 -18.93
CA HIS A 471 -16.81 34.36 -18.92
C HIS A 471 -16.91 32.98 -18.27
N GLY A 472 -17.04 31.94 -19.09
CA GLY A 472 -16.72 30.58 -18.68
C GLY A 472 -15.21 30.49 -18.46
N ALA A 473 -14.77 30.64 -17.22
CA ALA A 473 -13.37 30.52 -16.84
C ALA A 473 -12.98 29.04 -16.81
N GLY A 474 -12.24 28.61 -17.83
CA GLY A 474 -11.53 27.32 -17.86
C GLY A 474 -10.51 27.25 -16.72
N ALA A 475 -10.37 26.06 -16.13
CA ALA A 475 -9.40 25.80 -15.09
C ALA A 475 -7.97 25.86 -15.68
N GLY A 476 -7.17 26.84 -15.25
CA GLY A 476 -5.74 26.91 -15.56
C GLY A 476 -4.97 25.73 -14.96
N SER A 477 -3.84 25.36 -15.57
CA SER A 477 -2.99 24.26 -15.08
C SER A 477 -2.30 24.64 -13.78
N VAL A 478 -2.65 23.97 -12.68
CA VAL A 478 -1.99 24.12 -11.38
C VAL A 478 -0.75 23.22 -11.32
N ASP A 479 0.42 23.80 -11.01
CA ASP A 479 1.67 23.03 -10.85
C ASP A 479 1.71 22.28 -9.51
N VAL A 480 2.49 21.19 -9.46
CA VAL A 480 2.76 20.47 -8.20
C VAL A 480 3.49 21.40 -7.23
N GLY A 481 3.02 21.46 -5.99
CA GLY A 481 3.51 22.33 -4.94
C GLY A 481 2.82 23.69 -4.87
N ALA A 482 2.04 24.09 -5.87
CA ALA A 482 1.31 25.36 -5.86
C ALA A 482 0.08 25.30 -4.94
N VAL A 483 -0.20 26.42 -4.27
CA VAL A 483 -1.41 26.63 -3.45
C VAL A 483 -2.46 27.35 -4.30
N HIS A 484 -3.69 26.84 -4.32
CA HIS A 484 -4.80 27.37 -5.11
C HIS A 484 -6.14 27.24 -4.37
N ARG A 485 -7.18 27.90 -4.90
CA ARG A 485 -8.56 27.78 -4.43
C ARG A 485 -9.49 27.47 -5.61
N TYR A 486 -10.49 26.62 -5.37
CA TYR A 486 -11.57 26.41 -6.33
C TYR A 486 -12.65 27.47 -6.16
N PRO A 487 -13.19 28.05 -7.25
CA PRO A 487 -14.36 28.93 -7.16
C PRO A 487 -15.52 28.22 -6.45
N SER A 488 -16.25 28.94 -5.60
CA SER A 488 -17.31 28.35 -4.74
C SER A 488 -18.46 27.71 -5.53
N ASP A 489 -18.70 28.15 -6.76
CA ASP A 489 -19.70 27.61 -7.68
C ASP A 489 -19.17 26.46 -8.55
N SER A 490 -17.87 26.19 -8.49
CA SER A 490 -17.26 25.12 -9.29
C SER A 490 -17.70 23.73 -8.83
N PRO A 491 -17.78 22.75 -9.75
CA PRO A 491 -18.07 21.36 -9.40
C PRO A 491 -17.08 20.78 -8.39
N ARG A 492 -15.80 21.17 -8.46
CA ARG A 492 -14.74 20.72 -7.53
C ARG A 492 -14.97 21.24 -6.10
N ALA A 493 -15.37 22.50 -5.96
CA ALA A 493 -15.77 23.05 -4.66
C ALA A 493 -17.03 22.37 -4.12
N ARG A 494 -17.99 22.00 -5.00
CA ARG A 494 -19.17 21.23 -4.60
C ARG A 494 -18.78 19.85 -4.05
N VAL A 495 -17.89 19.11 -4.73
CA VAL A 495 -17.39 17.81 -4.25
C VAL A 495 -16.77 17.92 -2.85
N LEU A 496 -15.93 18.93 -2.63
CA LEU A 496 -15.30 19.18 -1.33
C LEU A 496 -16.32 19.51 -0.22
N ARG A 497 -17.39 20.24 -0.54
CA ARG A 497 -18.47 20.55 0.43
C ARG A 497 -19.38 19.37 0.73
N THR A 498 -19.79 18.64 -0.30
CA THR A 498 -20.82 17.60 -0.16
C THR A 498 -20.22 16.26 0.24
N ALA A 499 -18.90 16.10 0.14
CA ALA A 499 -18.21 14.82 0.26
C ALA A 499 -18.78 13.74 -0.70
N LEU A 500 -19.33 14.17 -1.84
CA LEU A 500 -19.86 13.26 -2.87
C LEU A 500 -19.06 13.38 -4.18
N PRO A 501 -18.66 12.25 -4.80
CA PRO A 501 -17.93 12.26 -6.06
C PRO A 501 -18.79 12.71 -7.23
N GLU A 502 -18.19 13.43 -8.17
CA GLU A 502 -18.87 14.00 -9.34
C GLU A 502 -18.12 13.68 -10.65
N LEU A 503 -18.88 13.29 -11.68
CA LEU A 503 -18.35 13.06 -13.03
C LEU A 503 -18.51 14.33 -13.88
N LEU A 504 -17.38 14.85 -14.35
CA LEU A 504 -17.28 16.07 -15.15
C LEU A 504 -17.03 15.69 -16.62
N PRO A 505 -17.89 16.10 -17.56
CA PRO A 505 -17.64 15.88 -18.98
C PRO A 505 -16.46 16.73 -19.46
N GLY A 506 -15.68 16.22 -20.41
CA GLY A 506 -14.66 16.99 -21.12
C GLY A 506 -15.29 18.16 -21.88
N THR A 507 -14.55 19.26 -22.03
CA THR A 507 -15.00 20.39 -22.83
C THR A 507 -14.66 20.19 -24.31
N ASP A 508 -15.51 20.70 -25.21
CA ASP A 508 -15.29 20.60 -26.65
C ASP A 508 -13.96 21.28 -27.04
N GLY A 509 -13.08 20.50 -27.67
CA GLY A 509 -11.72 20.91 -28.03
C GLY A 509 -10.60 20.58 -27.03
N ASP A 510 -10.90 20.01 -25.86
CA ASP A 510 -9.90 19.56 -24.88
C ASP A 510 -9.42 18.11 -25.14
N LEU A 511 -8.23 17.73 -24.67
CA LEU A 511 -7.69 16.36 -24.77
C LEU A 511 -8.44 15.39 -23.85
N VAL A 512 -8.99 15.91 -22.76
CA VAL A 512 -9.74 15.16 -21.75
C VAL A 512 -11.17 14.88 -22.22
N GLN A 513 -11.60 13.63 -22.11
CA GLN A 513 -12.95 13.18 -22.44
C GLN A 513 -13.88 13.20 -21.23
N SER A 514 -13.37 12.81 -20.05
CA SER A 514 -14.12 12.82 -18.79
C SER A 514 -13.18 12.89 -17.60
N THR A 515 -13.55 13.63 -16.55
CA THR A 515 -12.83 13.72 -15.29
C THR A 515 -13.74 13.30 -14.14
N LEU A 516 -13.28 12.39 -13.31
CA LEU A 516 -13.92 12.03 -12.06
C LEU A 516 -13.25 12.79 -10.91
N ALA A 517 -14.02 13.64 -10.23
CA ALA A 517 -13.58 14.36 -9.05
C ALA A 517 -14.10 13.63 -7.80
N VAL A 518 -13.20 13.16 -6.95
CA VAL A 518 -13.49 12.29 -5.81
C VAL A 518 -12.98 12.93 -4.52
N PRO A 519 -13.84 13.13 -3.51
CA PRO A 519 -13.39 13.67 -2.24
C PRO A 519 -12.60 12.60 -1.49
N MET A 520 -11.51 13.02 -0.86
CA MET A 520 -10.72 12.17 0.01
C MET A 520 -11.26 12.33 1.43
N VAL A 521 -11.94 11.31 1.95
CA VAL A 521 -12.65 11.37 3.24
C VAL A 521 -12.03 10.38 4.22
N ALA A 522 -11.65 10.87 5.40
CA ALA A 522 -11.17 10.07 6.53
C ALA A 522 -11.89 10.52 7.81
N HIS A 523 -12.39 9.60 8.62
CA HIS A 523 -13.08 9.87 9.89
C HIS A 523 -14.11 11.03 9.81
N ASP A 524 -15.00 10.97 8.80
CA ASP A 524 -16.03 11.99 8.49
C ASP A 524 -15.51 13.39 8.11
N LYS A 525 -14.20 13.51 7.81
CA LYS A 525 -13.55 14.76 7.39
C LYS A 525 -13.01 14.64 5.98
N VAL A 526 -13.24 15.66 5.17
CA VAL A 526 -12.61 15.78 3.84
C VAL A 526 -11.18 16.28 4.03
N VAL A 527 -10.19 15.47 3.65
CA VAL A 527 -8.76 15.85 3.71
C VAL A 527 -8.27 16.51 2.42
N GLY A 528 -8.99 16.30 1.31
CA GLY A 528 -8.65 16.84 0.00
C GLY A 528 -9.51 16.29 -1.15
N LEU A 529 -9.00 16.43 -2.37
CA LEU A 529 -9.63 16.04 -3.62
C LEU A 529 -8.66 15.22 -4.48
N ALA A 530 -9.09 14.04 -4.91
CA ALA A 530 -8.44 13.26 -5.96
C ALA A 530 -9.18 13.47 -7.29
N GLN A 531 -8.44 13.70 -8.37
CA GLN A 531 -8.99 13.86 -9.71
C GLN A 531 -8.40 12.82 -10.65
N PHE A 532 -9.25 12.11 -11.37
CA PHE A 532 -8.86 11.10 -12.36
C PHE A 532 -9.45 11.47 -13.72
N ALA A 533 -8.64 11.55 -14.77
CA ALA A 533 -9.07 11.96 -16.10
C ALA A 533 -8.71 10.91 -17.16
N ARG A 534 -9.64 10.68 -18.09
CA ARG A 534 -9.43 9.86 -19.30
C ARG A 534 -9.43 10.77 -20.53
N THR A 535 -8.54 10.50 -21.47
CA THR A 535 -8.37 11.23 -22.72
C THR A 535 -9.30 10.71 -23.82
N LYS A 536 -9.42 11.48 -24.91
CA LYS A 536 -10.19 11.08 -26.09
C LYS A 536 -9.63 9.79 -26.70
N GLY A 537 -10.46 8.74 -26.72
CA GLY A 537 -10.09 7.40 -27.19
C GLY A 537 -10.23 6.32 -26.12
N SER A 538 -10.29 6.72 -24.84
CA SER A 538 -10.60 5.85 -23.71
C SER A 538 -12.11 5.74 -23.47
N GLU A 539 -12.58 4.66 -22.86
CA GLU A 539 -13.99 4.50 -22.48
C GLU A 539 -14.35 5.52 -21.38
N PRO A 540 -15.51 6.24 -21.47
CA PRO A 540 -15.94 7.14 -20.42
C PRO A 540 -16.04 6.44 -19.05
N PHE A 541 -15.84 7.17 -17.96
CA PHE A 541 -16.04 6.61 -16.62
C PHE A 541 -17.50 6.19 -16.39
N GLY A 542 -17.71 4.97 -15.91
CA GLY A 542 -19.01 4.45 -15.48
C GLY A 542 -19.18 4.41 -13.95
N GLU A 543 -20.34 3.92 -13.48
CA GLU A 543 -20.63 3.84 -12.03
C GLU A 543 -19.66 2.91 -11.27
N ARG A 544 -19.17 1.86 -11.94
CA ARG A 544 -18.18 0.94 -11.36
C ARG A 544 -16.80 1.59 -11.21
N ASP A 545 -16.40 2.41 -12.18
CA ASP A 545 -15.17 3.19 -12.09
C ASP A 545 -15.26 4.21 -10.94
N ARG A 546 -16.44 4.82 -10.78
CA ARG A 546 -16.72 5.74 -9.67
C ARG A 546 -16.58 5.05 -8.31
N ALA A 547 -17.16 3.86 -8.14
CA ALA A 547 -17.01 3.09 -6.91
C ALA A 547 -15.55 2.75 -6.60
N LEU A 548 -14.78 2.30 -7.60
CA LEU A 548 -13.35 2.01 -7.45
C LEU A 548 -12.54 3.25 -7.06
N ALA A 549 -12.77 4.38 -7.72
CA ALA A 549 -12.06 5.62 -7.42
C ALA A 549 -12.36 6.15 -6.01
N VAL A 550 -13.60 6.01 -5.53
CA VAL A 550 -13.98 6.31 -4.14
C VAL A 550 -13.23 5.41 -3.17
N GLU A 551 -13.15 4.11 -3.44
CA GLU A 551 -12.42 3.17 -2.59
C GLU A 551 -10.93 3.51 -2.51
N LEU A 552 -10.28 3.79 -3.65
CA LEU A 552 -8.88 4.21 -3.71
C LEU A 552 -8.65 5.53 -2.96
N ALA A 553 -9.51 6.53 -3.19
CA ALA A 553 -9.42 7.83 -2.52
C ALA A 553 -9.65 7.73 -1.01
N THR A 554 -10.61 6.91 -0.56
CA THR A 554 -10.93 6.69 0.85
C THR A 554 -9.79 6.01 1.57
N ARG A 555 -9.22 4.95 0.99
CA ARG A 555 -8.07 4.25 1.57
C ARG A 555 -6.86 5.17 1.73
N THR A 556 -6.57 5.95 0.69
CA THR A 556 -5.48 6.93 0.72
C THR A 556 -5.74 8.03 1.74
N ALA A 557 -6.99 8.51 1.85
CA ALA A 557 -7.39 9.52 2.82
C ALA A 557 -7.13 9.07 4.27
N VAL A 558 -7.45 7.82 4.61
CA VAL A 558 -7.20 7.26 5.95
C VAL A 558 -5.72 7.26 6.27
N PHE A 559 -4.85 6.85 5.35
CA PHE A 559 -3.40 6.89 5.57
C PHE A 559 -2.86 8.32 5.70
N ILE A 560 -3.38 9.27 4.91
CA ILE A 560 -3.04 10.68 5.01
C ILE A 560 -3.45 11.26 6.39
N ASP A 561 -4.64 10.92 6.89
CA ASP A 561 -5.10 11.38 8.20
C ASP A 561 -4.31 10.73 9.34
N ASN A 562 -3.99 9.43 9.24
CA ASN A 562 -3.15 8.72 10.21
C ASN A 562 -1.73 9.31 10.25
N ALA A 563 -1.11 9.56 9.09
CA ALA A 563 0.21 10.18 9.01
C ALA A 563 0.23 11.58 9.65
N ARG A 564 -0.85 12.36 9.46
CA ARG A 564 -1.04 13.66 10.11
C ARG A 564 -1.16 13.52 11.64
N LEU A 565 -1.97 12.59 12.13
CA LEU A 565 -2.16 12.37 13.57
C LEU A 565 -0.84 11.96 14.24
N TYR A 566 -0.13 10.99 13.64
CA TYR A 566 1.16 10.53 14.13
C TYR A 566 2.20 11.65 14.19
N ARG A 567 2.31 12.46 13.13
CA ARG A 567 3.24 13.60 13.09
C ARG A 567 2.95 14.63 14.20
N ARG A 568 1.68 14.89 14.49
CA ARG A 568 1.29 15.82 15.57
C ARG A 568 1.63 15.30 16.95
N GLU A 569 1.36 14.01 17.18
CA GLU A 569 1.69 13.36 18.44
C GLU A 569 3.20 13.40 18.67
N HIS A 570 3.98 13.07 17.64
CA HIS A 570 5.44 13.19 17.64
C HIS A 570 5.93 14.62 17.94
N GLU A 571 5.42 15.63 17.23
CA GLU A 571 5.82 17.04 17.47
C GLU A 571 5.51 17.51 18.90
N ARG A 572 4.38 17.08 19.47
CA ARG A 572 3.99 17.40 20.85
C ARG A 572 4.89 16.72 21.87
N ALA A 573 5.22 15.45 21.65
CA ALA A 573 6.16 14.69 22.48
C ALA A 573 7.54 15.37 22.51
N LEU A 574 8.10 15.73 21.35
CA LEU A 574 9.38 16.42 21.24
C LEU A 574 9.38 17.80 21.91
N LEU A 575 8.27 18.57 21.79
CA LEU A 575 8.16 19.86 22.45
C LEU A 575 8.12 19.73 23.98
N LEU A 576 7.40 18.74 24.51
CA LEU A 576 7.39 18.44 25.94
C LEU A 576 8.80 18.07 26.42
N GLN A 577 9.46 17.13 25.73
CA GLN A 577 10.82 16.68 26.03
C GLN A 577 11.83 17.85 26.06
N ARG A 578 11.85 18.68 25.01
CA ARG A 578 12.73 19.86 24.95
C ARG A 578 12.44 20.88 26.04
N SER A 579 11.21 20.97 26.53
CA SER A 579 10.86 21.85 27.66
C SER A 579 11.30 21.29 29.01
N LEU A 580 11.48 19.97 29.11
CA LEU A 580 11.90 19.27 30.32
C LEU A 580 13.43 19.19 30.48
N LEU A 581 14.20 19.38 29.42
CA LEU A 581 15.68 19.46 29.47
C LEU A 581 16.16 20.90 29.73
N PRO A 582 17.38 21.09 30.28
CA PRO A 582 17.94 22.42 30.52
C PRO A 582 18.04 23.24 29.22
N PRO A 583 17.54 24.49 29.19
CA PRO A 583 17.71 25.35 28.02
C PRO A 583 19.13 25.92 27.95
N GLY A 584 19.80 25.76 26.79
CA GLY A 584 21.10 26.37 26.51
C GLY A 584 22.30 25.45 26.80
N GLU A 585 23.51 25.97 26.56
CA GLU A 585 24.76 25.31 26.95
C GLU A 585 25.04 25.66 28.42
N PRO A 586 25.15 24.66 29.33
CA PRO A 586 25.39 24.93 30.73
C PRO A 586 26.80 25.50 30.95
N GLU A 587 26.88 26.66 31.60
CA GLU A 587 28.13 27.25 32.08
C GLU A 587 28.39 26.79 33.52
N ALA A 588 29.66 26.51 33.86
CA ALA A 588 30.07 26.08 35.18
C ALA A 588 31.47 26.57 35.53
N ALA A 589 31.65 27.09 36.76
CA ALA A 589 32.95 27.56 37.21
C ALA A 589 33.98 26.41 37.26
N GLY A 590 35.13 26.61 36.62
CA GLY A 590 36.23 25.65 36.58
C GLY A 590 35.97 24.39 35.73
N LEU A 591 34.87 24.34 34.96
CA LEU A 591 34.54 23.27 34.02
C LEU A 591 34.19 23.83 32.65
N ASP A 592 34.67 23.17 31.60
CA ASP A 592 34.16 23.31 30.24
C ASP A 592 33.21 22.14 29.97
N ILE A 593 31.98 22.39 29.53
CA ILE A 593 30.90 21.39 29.50
C ILE A 593 30.29 21.29 28.11
N ALA A 594 30.13 20.06 27.62
CA ALA A 594 29.33 19.75 26.45
C ALA A 594 28.32 18.65 26.79
N CYS A 595 27.07 18.87 26.40
CA CYS A 595 26.00 17.89 26.54
C CYS A 595 25.48 17.46 25.17
N ARG A 596 25.09 16.18 25.06
CA ARG A 596 24.38 15.62 23.92
C ARG A 596 23.18 14.85 24.42
N TYR A 597 22.06 15.06 23.74
CA TYR A 597 20.85 14.30 23.95
C TYR A 597 20.34 13.80 22.61
N LEU A 598 20.24 12.49 22.42
CA LEU A 598 19.68 11.89 21.21
C LEU A 598 18.45 11.08 21.62
N PRO A 599 17.25 11.45 21.15
CA PRO A 599 16.07 10.66 21.43
C PRO A 599 16.10 9.33 20.69
N GLY A 600 15.47 8.30 21.25
CA GLY A 600 15.28 7.00 20.59
C GLY A 600 14.49 7.11 19.27
N ASN A 601 14.63 6.11 18.39
CA ASN A 601 14.05 6.09 17.04
C ASN A 601 12.52 5.89 17.02
N GLU A 602 11.87 5.54 18.14
CA GLU A 602 10.42 5.53 18.23
C GLU A 602 9.90 6.96 18.35
N ALA A 603 9.74 7.62 17.20
CA ALA A 603 9.34 9.02 17.08
C ALA A 603 8.23 9.43 18.08
N THR A 604 7.22 8.60 18.35
CA THR A 604 6.09 8.98 19.21
C THR A 604 6.35 9.00 20.72
N GLU A 605 7.48 8.52 21.22
CA GLU A 605 7.70 8.35 22.66
C GLU A 605 8.68 9.38 23.24
N VAL A 606 8.35 9.91 24.43
CA VAL A 606 9.21 10.84 25.18
C VAL A 606 10.13 10.04 26.09
N GLY A 607 11.40 10.42 26.13
CA GLY A 607 12.41 9.73 26.91
C GLY A 607 12.37 9.89 28.41
N GLY A 608 12.90 8.87 29.10
CA GLY A 608 13.14 8.83 30.54
C GLY A 608 14.46 9.49 30.96
N ASP A 609 15.43 9.54 30.05
CA ASP A 609 16.77 10.11 30.26
C ASP A 609 16.76 11.62 30.54
N TRP A 610 17.58 12.04 31.51
CA TRP A 610 17.88 13.45 31.74
C TRP A 610 19.31 13.69 32.19
N PHE A 611 19.76 14.93 32.01
CA PHE A 611 20.95 15.46 32.65
C PHE A 611 20.67 16.86 33.19
N ASP A 612 21.43 17.28 34.19
CA ASP A 612 21.42 18.67 34.65
C ASP A 612 22.82 19.09 35.11
N VAL A 613 23.09 20.38 34.97
CA VAL A 613 24.28 21.05 35.49
C VAL A 613 23.81 22.21 36.33
N ILE A 614 24.10 22.15 37.62
CA ILE A 614 23.55 23.08 38.61
C ILE A 614 24.71 23.77 39.32
N GLU A 615 24.78 25.09 39.17
CA GLU A 615 25.73 25.89 39.92
C GLU A 615 25.35 25.91 41.40
N LEU A 616 26.31 25.54 42.24
CA LEU A 616 26.20 25.52 43.67
C LEU A 616 26.98 26.69 44.28
N PRO A 617 26.64 27.10 45.50
CA PRO A 617 27.40 28.13 46.20
C PRO A 617 28.89 27.78 46.34
N GLY A 618 29.76 28.78 46.25
CA GLY A 618 31.22 28.60 46.39
C GLY A 618 31.92 28.17 45.11
N HIS A 619 31.38 28.51 43.93
CA HIS A 619 31.90 28.07 42.61
C HIS A 619 32.01 26.55 42.51
N ARG A 620 31.08 25.83 43.15
CA ARG A 620 30.93 24.38 43.01
C ARG A 620 29.89 24.09 41.95
N THR A 621 29.96 22.92 41.34
CA THR A 621 29.02 22.51 40.29
C THR A 621 28.50 21.11 40.58
N ALA A 622 27.18 20.95 40.63
CA ALA A 622 26.55 19.65 40.61
C ALA A 622 26.32 19.17 39.17
N LEU A 623 26.78 17.96 38.87
CA LEU A 623 26.58 17.27 37.60
C LEU A 623 25.66 16.07 37.85
N VAL A 624 24.61 15.95 37.05
CA VAL A 624 23.57 14.94 37.25
C VAL A 624 23.27 14.28 35.92
N VAL A 625 23.20 12.95 35.92
CA VAL A 625 22.64 12.15 34.83
C VAL A 625 21.76 11.08 35.47
N GLY A 626 20.60 10.84 34.88
CA GLY A 626 19.72 9.77 35.32
C GLY A 626 18.81 9.30 34.20
N ASP A 627 18.18 8.16 34.47
CA ASP A 627 17.23 7.50 33.58
C ASP A 627 16.04 6.99 34.40
N VAL A 628 14.83 7.20 33.89
CA VAL A 628 13.59 6.68 34.47
C VAL A 628 13.14 5.46 33.68
N MET A 629 13.03 4.32 34.36
CA MET A 629 12.60 3.06 33.77
C MET A 629 11.24 3.21 33.07
N GLY A 630 11.21 2.85 31.79
CA GLY A 630 10.03 2.92 30.94
C GLY A 630 10.12 4.06 29.92
N ARG A 631 9.10 4.18 29.08
CA ARG A 631 9.09 5.12 27.95
C ARG A 631 7.74 5.81 27.80
N GLY A 632 7.73 6.99 27.18
CA GLY A 632 6.52 7.75 26.91
C GLY A 632 6.17 8.79 27.98
N LEU A 633 4.96 9.36 27.89
CA LEU A 633 4.56 10.54 28.65
C LEU A 633 4.64 10.39 30.18
N ARG A 634 4.47 9.17 30.71
CA ARG A 634 4.55 8.90 32.16
C ARG A 634 5.99 8.94 32.68
N ALA A 635 6.92 8.28 31.98
CA ALA A 635 8.35 8.33 32.30
C ALA A 635 8.87 9.78 32.23
N ALA A 636 8.45 10.52 31.19
CA ALA A 636 8.78 11.94 31.05
C ALA A 636 8.27 12.83 32.20
N ALA A 637 7.07 12.55 32.71
CA ALA A 637 6.52 13.27 33.85
C ALA A 637 7.32 12.99 35.13
N ALA A 638 7.61 11.71 35.40
CA ALA A 638 8.45 11.31 36.54
C ALA A 638 9.87 11.91 36.45
N MET A 639 10.48 11.90 35.25
CA MET A 639 11.76 12.55 34.99
C MET A 639 11.70 14.05 35.30
N GLY A 640 10.67 14.75 34.83
CA GLY A 640 10.48 16.18 35.10
C GLY A 640 10.34 16.51 36.59
N GLU A 641 9.62 15.67 37.33
CA GLU A 641 9.49 15.79 38.79
C GLU A 641 10.82 15.51 39.51
N LEU A 642 11.51 14.42 39.18
CA LEU A 642 12.82 14.08 39.75
C LEU A 642 13.86 15.16 39.46
N ARG A 643 13.95 15.64 38.22
CA ARG A 643 14.86 16.73 37.84
C ARG A 643 14.58 18.01 38.64
N THR A 644 13.31 18.37 38.80
CA THR A 644 12.91 19.55 39.60
C THR A 644 13.28 19.36 41.08
N ALA A 645 13.09 18.15 41.61
CA ALA A 645 13.48 17.79 42.97
C ALA A 645 15.00 17.88 43.16
N VAL A 646 15.79 17.28 42.26
CA VAL A 646 17.26 17.35 42.23
C VAL A 646 17.71 18.80 42.33
N ARG A 647 17.18 19.67 41.45
CA ARG A 647 17.55 21.09 41.42
C ARG A 647 17.20 21.80 42.73
N THR A 648 16.06 21.48 43.33
CA THR A 648 15.65 22.06 44.61
C THR A 648 16.57 21.61 45.76
N LEU A 649 16.90 20.31 45.81
CA LEU A 649 17.76 19.72 46.83
C LEU A 649 19.22 20.19 46.68
N ALA A 650 19.71 20.32 45.45
CA ALA A 650 21.03 20.85 45.13
C ALA A 650 21.20 22.29 45.64
N LEU A 651 20.18 23.15 45.48
CA LEU A 651 20.19 24.53 45.99
C LEU A 651 20.16 24.62 47.53
N LEU A 652 19.78 23.54 48.23
CA LEU A 652 19.92 23.45 49.69
C LEU A 652 21.34 23.07 50.12
N ASP A 653 22.24 22.83 49.17
CA ASP A 653 23.65 22.51 49.38
C ASP A 653 23.86 21.28 50.28
N LEU A 654 23.04 20.25 50.02
CA LEU A 654 23.10 18.93 50.66
C LEU A 654 24.23 18.09 50.05
N GLU A 655 24.76 17.15 50.83
CA GLU A 655 25.78 16.22 50.34
C GLU A 655 25.17 15.21 49.33
N PRO A 656 25.95 14.71 48.34
CA PRO A 656 25.45 13.82 47.28
C PRO A 656 24.58 12.64 47.74
N ALA A 657 24.95 11.92 48.79
CA ALA A 657 24.17 10.79 49.29
C ALA A 657 22.86 11.23 49.96
N GLU A 658 22.82 12.39 50.60
CA GLU A 658 21.58 12.96 51.15
C GLU A 658 20.62 13.37 50.03
N VAL A 659 21.14 13.96 48.95
CA VAL A 659 20.34 14.29 47.75
C VAL A 659 19.69 13.03 47.19
N LEU A 660 20.47 11.96 46.95
CA LEU A 660 19.92 10.70 46.43
C LEU A 660 18.93 10.04 47.39
N SER A 661 19.17 10.13 48.70
CA SER A 661 18.24 9.60 49.72
C SER A 661 16.88 10.30 49.64
N HIS A 662 16.85 11.63 49.51
CA HIS A 662 15.62 12.38 49.34
C HIS A 662 14.94 12.12 47.99
N LEU A 663 15.72 11.89 46.93
CA LEU A 663 15.17 11.52 45.63
C LEU A 663 14.55 10.12 45.65
N ASP A 664 15.12 9.17 46.39
CA ASP A 664 14.55 7.83 46.58
C ASP A 664 13.19 7.91 47.28
N GLU A 665 13.07 8.72 48.34
CA GLU A 665 11.78 8.99 49.02
C GLU A 665 10.73 9.59 48.06
N ILE A 666 11.15 10.53 47.20
CA ILE A 666 10.26 11.15 46.20
C ILE A 666 9.83 10.13 45.15
N ALA A 667 10.77 9.34 44.61
CA ALA A 667 10.50 8.30 43.62
C ALA A 667 9.52 7.23 44.13
N GLN A 668 9.67 6.80 45.39
CA GLN A 668 8.70 5.91 46.06
C GLN A 668 7.28 6.51 46.12
N GLY A 669 7.19 7.84 46.28
CA GLY A 669 5.94 8.59 46.26
C GLY A 669 5.27 8.63 44.88
N LEU A 670 6.04 8.62 43.79
CA LEU A 670 5.54 8.62 42.41
C LEU A 670 4.85 7.30 42.03
N GLY A 671 5.38 6.16 42.51
CA GLY A 671 4.81 4.82 42.28
C GLY A 671 3.58 4.49 43.12
N SER A 672 3.25 5.34 44.09
CA SER A 672 2.07 5.16 44.95
C SER A 672 0.85 5.82 44.31
N PRO A 673 -0.27 5.11 44.10
CA PRO A 673 -1.47 5.71 43.53
C PRO A 673 -2.02 6.79 44.47
N GLN A 674 -1.68 8.06 44.20
CA GLN A 674 -2.29 9.19 44.87
C GLN A 674 -3.79 9.19 44.58
N GLN A 675 -4.55 9.40 45.65
CA GLN A 675 -6.02 9.45 45.74
C GLN A 675 -6.62 10.53 44.84
N THR A 676 -6.58 10.36 43.53
CA THR A 676 -7.38 11.12 42.59
C THR A 676 -8.73 10.43 42.46
N THR A 677 -9.68 10.92 43.26
CA THR A 677 -11.14 10.74 43.12
C THR A 677 -11.68 9.30 43.10
N ARG A 678 -12.40 8.94 44.18
CA ARG A 678 -13.43 7.88 44.20
C ARG A 678 -14.53 8.19 43.18
N ALA A 679 -14.32 7.94 41.88
CA ALA A 679 -15.36 8.06 40.87
C ALA A 679 -15.07 7.30 39.56
N ALA A 680 -14.36 6.16 39.57
CA ALA A 680 -14.41 5.21 38.46
C ALA A 680 -13.96 3.83 38.95
N ARG A 681 -14.93 2.98 39.31
CA ARG A 681 -14.71 1.53 39.34
C ARG A 681 -15.26 0.99 38.03
N GLN A 682 -14.37 0.48 37.16
CA GLN A 682 -14.52 -0.71 36.31
C GLN A 682 -13.55 -0.60 35.14
N ASP A 683 -12.33 -1.08 35.33
CA ASP A 683 -11.84 -2.18 34.49
C ASP A 683 -10.85 -3.00 35.32
N GLN A 684 -11.09 -4.31 35.34
CA GLN A 684 -10.21 -5.30 35.91
C GLN A 684 -9.44 -5.92 34.74
N ASP A 685 -8.34 -5.28 34.36
CA ASP A 685 -7.18 -5.98 33.85
C ASP A 685 -5.96 -5.46 34.63
N THR A 686 -5.10 -6.40 34.97
CA THR A 686 -3.99 -6.29 35.93
C THR A 686 -2.88 -5.38 35.43
N ASP A 687 -2.94 -4.09 35.77
CA ASP A 687 -1.75 -3.26 35.86
C ASP A 687 -1.32 -3.22 37.33
N LEU A 688 -0.20 -3.89 37.62
CA LEU A 688 0.59 -3.64 38.82
C LEU A 688 0.70 -2.11 38.98
N ALA A 689 0.56 -1.59 40.20
CA ALA A 689 0.96 -0.21 40.46
C ALA A 689 2.37 -0.05 39.87
N GLU A 690 2.50 0.69 38.77
CA GLU A 690 3.77 0.89 38.07
C GLU A 690 4.70 1.58 39.07
N VAL A 691 5.56 0.80 39.71
CA VAL A 691 6.62 1.32 40.56
C VAL A 691 7.58 2.00 39.61
N TYR A 692 7.64 3.33 39.65
CA TYR A 692 8.65 4.08 38.93
C TYR A 692 10.00 3.80 39.59
N LEU A 693 10.89 3.18 38.83
CA LEU A 693 12.29 3.03 39.21
C LEU A 693 13.10 3.99 38.36
N ALA A 694 14.09 4.64 38.96
CA ALA A 694 15.00 5.51 38.23
C ALA A 694 16.44 5.24 38.67
N THR A 695 17.37 5.30 37.74
CA THR A 695 18.80 5.30 38.04
C THR A 695 19.30 6.74 38.01
N CYS A 696 20.24 7.09 38.89
CA CYS A 696 20.80 8.45 38.92
C CYS A 696 22.23 8.43 39.47
N VAL A 697 23.11 9.17 38.81
CA VAL A 697 24.41 9.55 39.36
C VAL A 697 24.43 11.05 39.65
N TYR A 698 24.88 11.42 40.84
CA TYR A 698 24.98 12.80 41.29
C TYR A 698 26.41 13.08 41.73
N ALA A 699 27.02 14.11 41.16
CA ALA A 699 28.40 14.47 41.43
C ALA A 699 28.52 15.96 41.77
N VAL A 700 29.30 16.32 42.80
CA VAL A 700 29.59 17.70 43.18
C VAL A 700 31.07 17.97 42.97
N TYR A 701 31.38 18.86 42.04
CA TYR A 701 32.72 19.32 41.74
C TYR A 701 33.04 20.63 42.45
N ASP A 702 34.18 20.66 43.14
CA ASP A 702 34.78 21.86 43.73
C ASP A 702 35.93 22.36 42.86
N SER A 703 35.72 23.52 42.25
CA SER A 703 36.64 24.15 41.29
C SER A 703 37.96 24.61 41.89
N VAL A 704 38.01 24.82 43.21
CA VAL A 704 39.19 25.30 43.92
C VAL A 704 40.10 24.12 44.29
N THR A 705 39.51 23.09 44.88
CA THR A 705 40.25 21.89 45.31
C THR A 705 40.40 20.87 44.19
N ARG A 706 39.66 21.04 43.08
CA ARG A 706 39.50 20.09 41.97
C ARG A 706 39.04 18.70 42.43
N ARG A 707 38.31 18.64 43.54
CA ARG A 707 37.73 17.40 44.07
C ARG A 707 36.29 17.26 43.59
N CYS A 708 35.94 16.05 43.19
CA CYS A 708 34.59 15.70 42.79
C CYS A 708 34.08 14.57 43.68
N THR A 709 32.98 14.82 44.40
CA THR A 709 32.32 13.83 45.26
C THR A 709 31.13 13.24 44.51
N PHE A 710 31.08 11.92 44.40
CA PHE A 710 30.04 11.17 43.67
C PHE A 710 29.19 10.35 44.63
N ALA A 711 27.90 10.25 44.33
CA ALA A 711 27.01 9.21 44.83
C ALA A 711 26.25 8.58 43.64
N ASN A 712 25.95 7.29 43.73
CA ASN A 712 25.35 6.54 42.62
C ASN A 712 24.14 5.72 43.11
N ALA A 713 22.97 5.93 42.50
CA ALA A 713 21.75 5.16 42.68
C ALA A 713 21.51 4.24 41.48
N GLY A 714 22.21 3.10 41.45
CA GLY A 714 22.03 2.05 40.44
C GLY A 714 22.37 2.43 38.99
N HIS A 715 23.03 3.56 38.78
CA HIS A 715 23.40 4.08 37.45
C HIS A 715 24.78 3.59 37.00
N LEU A 716 25.09 3.77 35.71
CA LEU A 716 26.37 3.37 35.15
C LEU A 716 27.55 4.19 35.71
N PRO A 717 28.73 3.58 35.87
CA PRO A 717 29.89 4.26 36.45
C PRO A 717 30.41 5.38 35.53
N PRO A 718 30.73 6.57 36.09
CA PRO A 718 31.35 7.66 35.33
C PRO A 718 32.68 7.25 34.69
N VAL A 719 33.01 7.83 33.55
CA VAL A 719 34.29 7.59 32.86
C VAL A 719 35.22 8.80 33.03
N LEU A 720 36.45 8.55 33.44
CA LEU A 720 37.51 9.55 33.59
C LEU A 720 38.66 9.29 32.61
N LEU A 721 39.01 10.29 31.82
CA LEU A 721 40.23 10.31 31.01
C LEU A 721 41.19 11.36 31.58
N GLU A 722 42.30 10.89 32.13
CA GLU A 722 43.35 11.77 32.65
C GLU A 722 44.15 12.43 31.50
N PRO A 723 44.66 13.66 31.70
CA PRO A 723 45.41 14.41 30.68
C PRO A 723 46.85 13.89 30.48
N SER A 724 47.38 13.10 31.43
CA SER A 724 48.79 12.70 31.44
C SER A 724 49.08 11.46 30.55
N GLY A 725 49.28 11.72 29.25
CA GLY A 725 50.00 10.87 28.30
C GLY A 725 49.11 10.04 27.37
N ALA A 726 49.38 10.15 26.06
CA ALA A 726 48.63 9.62 24.90
C ALA A 726 48.37 8.09 24.84
N HIS A 727 48.51 7.35 25.94
CA HIS A 727 48.43 5.88 25.98
C HIS A 727 47.73 5.30 27.23
N ARG A 728 47.19 6.11 28.15
CA ARG A 728 46.34 5.57 29.22
C ARG A 728 44.89 5.46 28.75
N PRO A 729 44.25 4.28 28.86
CA PRO A 729 42.84 4.16 28.52
C PRO A 729 42.00 4.92 29.54
N ALA A 730 40.84 5.43 29.10
CA ALA A 730 39.85 5.99 30.01
C ALA A 730 39.48 4.95 31.10
N LEU A 731 39.28 5.42 32.32
CA LEU A 731 39.00 4.62 33.51
C LEU A 731 37.53 4.74 33.87
N LEU A 732 36.90 3.63 34.25
CA LEU A 732 35.60 3.66 34.93
C LEU A 732 35.87 3.98 36.40
N LEU A 733 35.24 5.02 36.93
CA LEU A 733 35.36 5.38 38.34
C LEU A 733 34.67 4.32 39.20
N ASP A 734 35.36 3.89 40.26
CA ASP A 734 34.83 2.94 41.24
C ASP A 734 33.95 3.69 42.25
N VAL A 735 32.71 3.97 41.86
CA VAL A 735 31.69 4.57 42.72
C VAL A 735 30.78 3.45 43.22
N PRO A 736 30.64 3.24 44.54
CA PRO A 736 29.78 2.21 45.11
C PRO A 736 28.36 2.28 44.52
N PRO A 737 27.85 1.22 43.88
CA PRO A 737 26.52 1.24 43.32
C PRO A 737 25.48 1.11 44.44
N GLY A 738 24.63 2.11 44.60
CA GLY A 738 23.40 2.03 45.38
C GLY A 738 22.29 1.31 44.62
N MET A 739 21.14 1.10 45.28
CA MET A 739 19.94 0.62 44.63
C MET A 739 19.33 1.71 43.72
N PRO A 740 18.61 1.37 42.64
CA PRO A 740 17.83 2.35 41.89
C PRO A 740 16.83 3.09 42.80
N LEU A 741 16.60 4.36 42.50
CA LEU A 741 15.62 5.19 43.17
C LEU A 741 14.22 4.57 43.02
N GLY A 742 13.43 4.61 44.10
CA GLY A 742 12.09 4.02 44.16
C GLY A 742 12.05 2.59 44.70
N VAL A 743 13.20 1.90 44.78
CA VAL A 743 13.27 0.55 45.38
C VAL A 743 13.25 0.62 46.91
N GLY A 744 13.88 1.65 47.48
CA GLY A 744 14.23 1.69 48.90
C GLY A 744 15.39 0.76 49.26
N GLY A 745 16.17 1.12 50.28
CA GLY A 745 17.33 0.31 50.65
C GLY A 745 18.27 0.94 51.68
N GLU A 746 19.50 0.42 51.70
CA GLU A 746 20.61 0.97 52.49
C GLU A 746 20.95 2.41 52.03
N PRO A 747 21.56 3.24 52.90
CA PRO A 747 21.99 4.59 52.54
C PRO A 747 22.98 4.58 51.37
N PHE A 748 22.89 5.59 50.50
CA PHE A 748 23.87 5.79 49.44
C PHE A 748 25.24 6.14 50.03
N GLU A 749 26.31 5.63 49.40
CA GLU A 749 27.69 5.93 49.79
C GLU A 749 28.30 7.00 48.88
N GLU A 750 29.28 7.73 49.42
CA GLU A 750 29.98 8.80 48.71
C GLU A 750 31.45 8.45 48.48
N VAL A 751 31.96 8.79 47.30
CA VAL A 751 33.39 8.72 46.99
C VAL A 751 33.87 10.05 46.45
N THR A 752 34.96 10.57 47.04
CA THR A 752 35.64 11.77 46.57
C THR A 752 36.87 11.41 45.75
N VAL A 753 36.93 11.91 44.53
CA VAL A 753 38.05 11.75 43.59
C VAL A 753 38.67 13.12 43.29
N GLU A 754 40.00 13.20 43.25
CA GLU A 754 40.70 14.39 42.78
C GLU A 754 40.83 14.32 41.25
N LEU A 755 40.36 15.35 40.56
CA LEU A 755 40.40 15.41 39.10
C LEU A 755 41.56 16.31 38.65
N PRO A 756 42.55 15.78 37.90
CA PRO A 756 43.64 16.59 37.41
C PRO A 756 43.15 17.63 36.38
N GLU A 757 43.81 18.78 36.34
CA GLU A 757 43.54 19.81 35.34
C GLU A 757 43.79 19.30 33.92
N GLY A 758 42.81 19.47 33.05
CA GLY A 758 42.74 18.92 31.71
C GLY A 758 42.06 17.54 31.61
N ALA A 759 41.63 16.94 32.73
CA ALA A 759 40.91 15.67 32.70
C ALA A 759 39.53 15.81 32.05
N LEU A 760 39.07 14.75 31.39
CA LEU A 760 37.70 14.64 30.88
C LEU A 760 36.91 13.67 31.76
N LEU A 761 35.80 14.15 32.30
CA LEU A 761 34.80 13.35 32.99
C LEU A 761 33.58 13.20 32.08
N ALA A 762 33.09 11.97 31.92
CA ALA A 762 31.87 11.68 31.17
C ALA A 762 30.84 10.94 32.03
N LEU A 763 29.63 11.46 32.05
CA LEU A 763 28.43 10.86 32.63
C LEU A 763 27.46 10.56 31.48
N TYR A 764 26.85 9.38 31.49
CA TYR A 764 26.09 8.88 30.34
C TYR A 764 25.04 7.87 30.78
N THR A 765 23.98 7.76 29.99
CA THR A 765 22.93 6.75 30.14
C THR A 765 23.27 5.48 29.37
N ASP A 766 22.54 4.40 29.65
CA ASP A 766 22.78 3.08 29.08
C ASP A 766 22.55 3.03 27.57
N GLY A 767 21.63 3.83 27.01
CA GLY A 767 21.43 3.93 25.57
C GLY A 767 22.69 4.31 24.76
N LEU A 768 23.73 4.85 25.41
CA LEU A 768 25.03 5.08 24.77
C LEU A 768 25.84 3.78 24.54
N VAL A 769 25.70 2.81 25.44
CA VAL A 769 26.59 1.64 25.55
C VAL A 769 25.87 0.29 25.48
N GLU A 770 24.55 0.27 25.58
CA GLU A 770 23.73 -0.92 25.52
C GLU A 770 22.90 -0.95 24.23
N SER A 771 22.85 -2.11 23.57
CA SER A 771 21.95 -2.36 22.44
C SER A 771 21.56 -3.84 22.38
N ARG A 772 20.47 -4.20 21.69
CA ARG A 772 20.04 -5.62 21.55
C ARG A 772 21.10 -6.56 21.01
N HIS A 773 22.06 -6.03 20.26
CA HIS A 773 23.08 -6.80 19.56
C HIS A 773 24.47 -6.66 20.20
N GLN A 774 24.62 -5.81 21.21
CA GLN A 774 25.89 -5.56 21.89
C GLN A 774 25.70 -5.56 23.41
N PRO A 775 26.36 -6.49 24.14
CA PRO A 775 26.30 -6.51 25.59
C PRO A 775 26.99 -5.27 26.19
N LEU A 776 26.50 -4.82 27.35
CA LEU A 776 26.96 -3.63 28.07
C LEU A 776 28.50 -3.55 28.21
N ASP A 777 29.16 -4.66 28.57
CA ASP A 777 30.62 -4.70 28.73
C ASP A 777 31.38 -4.33 27.44
N GLU A 778 30.90 -4.79 26.28
CA GLU A 778 31.50 -4.48 24.99
C GLU A 778 31.27 -3.01 24.61
N GLY A 779 30.10 -2.47 24.91
CA GLY A 779 29.79 -1.06 24.70
C GLY A 779 30.62 -0.13 25.59
N LEU A 780 30.77 -0.46 26.87
CA LEU A 780 31.64 0.27 27.80
C LEU A 780 33.10 0.26 27.34
N LEU A 781 33.61 -0.87 26.86
CA LEU A 781 34.94 -0.95 26.26
C LEU A 781 35.06 -0.09 25.00
N ALA A 782 34.06 -0.11 24.12
CA ALA A 782 34.03 0.71 22.92
C ALA A 782 34.00 2.22 23.26
N PHE A 783 33.22 2.62 24.26
CA PHE A 783 33.12 4.01 24.71
C PHE A 783 34.47 4.51 25.27
N ARG A 784 35.11 3.72 26.14
CA ARG A 784 36.45 4.03 26.66
C ARG A 784 37.50 4.16 25.56
N ASN A 785 37.41 3.32 24.52
CA ASN A 785 38.29 3.39 23.35
C ASN A 785 37.96 4.55 22.41
N ALA A 786 36.75 5.14 22.51
CA ALA A 786 36.38 6.32 21.73
C ALA A 786 37.03 7.60 22.29
N LEU A 787 37.25 7.66 23.60
CA LEU A 787 37.89 8.77 24.34
C LEU A 787 39.41 8.68 24.25
N THR A 788 40.00 9.19 23.17
CA THR A 788 41.46 9.05 22.90
C THR A 788 42.27 10.34 22.93
N ASP A 789 41.64 11.49 22.73
CA ASP A 789 42.34 12.77 22.54
C ASP A 789 41.70 13.85 23.40
N PRO A 790 42.17 14.05 24.65
CA PRO A 790 41.61 15.07 25.51
C PRO A 790 41.85 16.47 24.97
N GLY A 791 42.75 16.72 24.02
CA GLY A 791 43.09 18.06 23.53
C GLY A 791 42.12 18.66 22.50
N ARG A 792 41.16 17.88 21.98
CA ARG A 792 40.15 18.35 21.02
C ARG A 792 39.04 19.13 21.70
N SER A 793 38.24 19.88 20.93
CA SER A 793 36.99 20.49 21.43
C SER A 793 36.07 19.41 22.02
N LEU A 794 35.32 19.75 23.05
CA LEU A 794 34.40 18.79 23.67
C LEU A 794 33.31 18.35 22.69
N GLU A 795 32.87 19.26 21.82
CA GLU A 795 31.88 19.03 20.78
C GLU A 795 32.37 17.97 19.78
N ASP A 796 33.61 18.09 19.31
CA ASP A 796 34.19 17.11 18.38
C ASP A 796 34.33 15.74 19.03
N ILE A 797 34.68 15.69 20.32
CA ILE A 797 34.81 14.44 21.08
C ILE A 797 33.42 13.79 21.24
N CYS A 798 32.39 14.56 21.63
CA CYS A 798 31.00 14.11 21.71
C CYS A 798 30.54 13.51 20.37
N ASP A 799 30.72 14.24 19.27
CA ASP A 799 30.29 13.81 17.95
C ASP A 799 31.10 12.60 17.44
N GLN A 800 32.36 12.47 17.86
CA GLN A 800 33.20 11.30 17.55
C GLN A 800 32.74 10.06 18.33
N VAL A 801 32.38 10.21 19.61
CA VAL A 801 31.83 9.12 20.45
C VAL A 801 30.55 8.60 19.82
N LEU A 802 29.58 9.48 19.53
CA LEU A 802 28.29 9.12 18.96
C LEU A 802 28.42 8.45 17.58
N ARG A 803 29.36 8.91 16.74
CA ARG A 803 29.63 8.29 15.44
C ARG A 803 30.28 6.91 15.52
N ARG A 804 31.10 6.65 16.55
CA ARG A 804 31.85 5.39 16.70
C ARG A 804 31.03 4.26 17.32
N LEU A 805 30.11 4.61 18.21
CA LEU A 805 29.28 3.63 18.92
C LEU A 805 28.09 3.11 18.10
N ASP A 806 27.98 3.50 16.81
CA ASP A 806 26.93 3.10 15.87
C ASP A 806 25.53 3.07 16.51
N THR A 807 25.13 4.23 17.05
CA THR A 807 23.83 4.44 17.72
C THR A 807 22.62 4.32 16.77
N HIS A 808 22.79 3.77 15.56
CA HIS A 808 21.74 3.60 14.55
C HIS A 808 20.69 2.55 14.95
N HIS A 809 20.94 1.80 16.03
CA HIS A 809 19.95 1.00 16.74
C HIS A 809 19.38 1.76 17.95
N GLY A 810 19.06 3.06 17.80
CA GLY A 810 18.46 3.92 18.82
C GLY A 810 17.12 3.39 19.33
N GLU A 811 17.19 2.41 20.22
CA GLU A 811 16.03 1.84 20.88
C GLU A 811 15.72 2.56 22.19
N ASP A 812 16.74 3.15 22.80
CA ASP A 812 16.62 3.97 24.00
C ASP A 812 17.18 5.37 23.77
N ASP A 813 16.86 6.28 24.68
CA ASP A 813 17.40 7.63 24.66
C ASP A 813 18.88 7.64 25.06
N ILE A 814 19.59 8.68 24.65
CA ILE A 814 21.00 8.86 24.98
C ILE A 814 21.15 10.24 25.60
N ALA A 815 21.54 10.30 26.87
CA ALA A 815 22.09 11.49 27.49
C ALA A 815 23.59 11.30 27.72
N LEU A 816 24.40 12.23 27.22
CA LEU A 816 25.85 12.28 27.42
C LEU A 816 26.23 13.68 27.92
N LEU A 817 26.79 13.75 29.12
CA LEU A 817 27.37 14.95 29.72
C LEU A 817 28.88 14.75 29.81
N MET A 818 29.63 15.59 29.11
CA MET A 818 31.09 15.65 29.20
C MET A 818 31.55 16.95 29.85
N ALA A 819 32.44 16.83 30.82
CA ALA A 819 33.05 17.95 31.53
C ALA A 819 34.57 17.86 31.47
N ARG A 820 35.22 18.92 31.01
CA ARG A 820 36.67 19.10 31.06
C ARG A 820 37.04 19.95 32.26
N VAL A 821 37.95 19.43 33.05
CA VAL A 821 38.43 20.07 34.28
C VAL A 821 39.42 21.17 33.93
N GLN A 822 39.08 22.42 34.25
CA GLN A 822 40.01 23.56 34.17
C GLN A 822 40.50 23.94 35.58
N GLY A 823 39.61 23.88 36.57
CA GLY A 823 39.85 24.45 37.90
C GLY A 823 39.78 25.97 37.90
N LEU A 824 39.71 26.57 39.08
CA LEU A 824 39.81 28.01 39.26
C LEU A 824 41.30 28.40 39.33
N PRO A 825 41.77 29.42 38.56
CA PRO A 825 43.16 29.83 38.60
C PRO A 825 43.60 30.24 40.02
N GLU A 826 44.81 29.85 40.44
CA GLU A 826 45.31 30.16 41.80
C GLU A 826 45.36 31.67 42.06
N GLU A 827 45.61 32.48 41.03
CA GLU A 827 45.58 33.94 41.12
C GLU A 827 44.20 34.49 41.52
N ASN A 828 43.13 33.77 41.19
CA ASN A 828 41.74 34.13 41.47
C ASN A 828 41.22 33.59 42.82
N VAL A 829 42.12 33.01 43.62
CA VAL A 829 41.80 32.46 44.93
C VAL A 829 42.61 33.17 46.02
N GLY A 830 41.92 33.62 47.07
CA GLY A 830 42.54 33.99 48.34
C GLY A 830 42.07 33.01 49.40
N ASP A 831 42.96 32.23 50.00
CA ASP A 831 42.62 31.22 51.02
C ASP A 831 43.55 31.38 52.22
N TRP A 832 42.98 31.68 53.40
CA TRP A 832 43.73 31.97 54.62
C TRP A 832 43.14 31.25 55.82
N THR A 833 44.01 30.70 56.65
CA THR A 833 43.65 30.21 57.98
C THR A 833 43.94 31.27 59.03
N LEU A 834 42.95 31.57 59.85
CA LEU A 834 42.95 32.58 60.89
C LEU A 834 42.79 31.92 62.27
N PRO A 835 43.70 32.17 63.22
CA PRO A 835 43.53 31.67 64.58
C PRO A 835 42.33 32.34 65.24
N ARG A 836 41.77 31.69 66.27
CA ARG A 836 40.60 32.19 67.00
C ARG A 836 40.97 33.29 68.02
N ASP A 837 41.43 34.42 67.52
CA ASP A 837 41.85 35.62 68.26
C ASP A 837 41.05 36.83 67.77
N PRO A 838 40.54 37.72 68.66
CA PRO A 838 39.98 39.02 68.27
C PRO A 838 40.79 39.82 67.23
N GLN A 839 42.13 39.70 67.20
CA GLN A 839 42.95 40.37 66.18
C GLN A 839 42.73 39.82 64.76
N SER A 840 42.24 38.59 64.63
CA SER A 840 42.01 37.94 63.34
C SER A 840 40.92 38.62 62.50
N VAL A 841 39.97 39.32 63.12
CA VAL A 841 38.97 40.11 62.37
C VAL A 841 39.65 41.26 61.62
N GLY A 842 40.65 41.91 62.23
CA GLY A 842 41.46 42.95 61.57
C GLY A 842 42.27 42.38 60.41
N LYS A 843 42.95 41.25 60.63
CA LYS A 843 43.72 40.56 59.59
C LYS A 843 42.85 40.10 58.41
N ALA A 844 41.65 39.60 58.68
CA ALA A 844 40.70 39.21 57.64
C ALA A 844 40.35 40.39 56.72
N ARG A 845 40.14 41.58 57.29
CA ARG A 845 39.88 42.81 56.53
C ARG A 845 41.09 43.24 55.70
N GLU A 846 42.29 43.19 56.28
CA GLU A 846 43.55 43.49 55.58
C GLU A 846 43.75 42.55 54.38
N TYR A 847 43.66 41.23 54.59
CA TYR A 847 43.79 40.23 53.53
C TYR A 847 42.75 40.40 52.42
N THR A 848 41.51 40.72 52.80
CA THR A 848 40.42 40.98 51.84
C THR A 848 40.73 42.19 50.98
N ARG A 849 41.11 43.32 51.59
CA ARG A 849 41.44 44.56 50.87
C ARG A 849 42.64 44.37 49.95
N GLU A 850 43.71 43.73 50.43
CA GLU A 850 44.90 43.44 49.62
C GLU A 850 44.58 42.56 48.41
N ARG A 851 43.75 41.53 48.59
CA ARG A 851 43.36 40.63 47.51
C ARG A 851 42.48 41.31 46.47
N LEU A 852 41.48 42.09 46.90
CA LEU A 852 40.61 42.84 46.00
C LEU A 852 41.38 43.91 45.21
N ALA A 853 42.33 44.60 45.83
CA ALA A 853 43.22 45.52 45.13
C ALA A 853 44.09 44.77 44.10
N GLY A 854 44.58 43.58 44.43
CA GLY A 854 45.29 42.70 43.50
C GLY A 854 44.45 42.27 42.29
N TRP A 855 43.13 42.12 42.47
CA TRP A 855 42.16 41.83 41.40
C TRP A 855 41.61 43.07 40.69
N GLY A 856 41.96 44.28 41.12
CA GLY A 856 41.42 45.53 40.57
C GLY A 856 39.94 45.78 40.93
N LEU A 857 39.45 45.20 42.02
CA LEU A 857 38.06 45.30 42.50
C LEU A 857 37.92 46.31 43.66
N ASP A 858 38.61 47.45 43.58
CA ASP A 858 38.60 48.48 44.64
C ASP A 858 37.18 48.99 44.96
N ALA A 859 36.29 49.02 43.97
CA ALA A 859 34.90 49.43 44.14
C ALA A 859 34.09 48.51 45.08
N LEU A 860 34.48 47.23 45.21
CA LEU A 860 33.84 46.27 46.10
C LEU A 860 34.52 46.18 47.47
N ALA A 861 35.64 46.87 47.69
CA ALA A 861 36.48 46.71 48.87
C ALA A 861 35.74 46.98 50.18
N ASP A 862 35.08 48.15 50.29
CA ASP A 862 34.40 48.55 51.52
C ASP A 862 33.23 47.61 51.87
N THR A 863 32.42 47.24 50.88
CA THR A 863 31.30 46.30 51.05
C THR A 863 31.80 44.91 51.45
N THR A 864 32.78 44.37 50.73
CA THR A 864 33.32 43.03 51.01
C THR A 864 33.99 42.99 52.39
N GLU A 865 34.77 44.01 52.74
CA GLU A 865 35.42 44.11 54.04
C GLU A 865 34.40 44.12 55.19
N LEU A 866 33.31 44.88 55.05
CA LEU A 866 32.24 44.90 56.03
C LEU A 866 31.62 43.51 56.22
N LEU A 867 31.26 42.85 55.11
CA LEU A 867 30.62 41.53 55.16
C LEU A 867 31.56 40.44 55.70
N VAL A 868 32.84 40.44 55.29
CA VAL A 868 33.89 39.56 55.83
C VAL A 868 34.04 39.80 57.33
N SER A 869 34.08 41.06 57.77
CA SER A 869 34.20 41.41 59.19
C SER A 869 33.04 40.84 60.00
N GLU A 870 31.80 40.90 59.48
CA GLU A 870 30.62 40.33 60.13
C GLU A 870 30.67 38.79 60.19
N LEU A 871 31.03 38.12 59.08
CA LEU A 871 31.12 36.66 59.06
C LEU A 871 32.24 36.12 59.96
N VAL A 872 33.44 36.69 59.89
CA VAL A 872 34.59 36.29 60.73
C VAL A 872 34.31 36.61 62.21
N THR A 873 33.64 37.72 62.52
CA THR A 873 33.21 38.01 63.90
C THR A 873 32.19 36.99 64.40
N ASN A 874 31.25 36.56 63.56
CA ASN A 874 30.29 35.52 63.91
C ASN A 874 30.98 34.17 64.14
N ALA A 875 31.91 33.77 63.27
CA ALA A 875 32.72 32.57 63.45
C ALA A 875 33.53 32.62 64.76
N LEU A 876 34.14 33.77 65.08
CA LEU A 876 34.87 33.97 66.33
C LEU A 876 33.97 33.83 67.58
N ARG A 877 32.80 34.48 67.58
CA ARG A 877 31.89 34.56 68.74
C ARG A 877 31.04 33.30 68.94
N TYR A 878 30.59 32.67 67.85
CA TYR A 878 29.57 31.63 67.88
C TYR A 878 30.00 30.32 67.20
N GLY A 879 31.13 30.30 66.51
CA GLY A 879 31.71 29.09 65.92
C GLY A 879 32.63 28.34 66.88
N ASP A 880 33.35 27.36 66.36
CA ASP A 880 34.41 26.64 67.07
C ASP A 880 35.68 26.47 66.21
N GLY A 881 36.80 26.07 66.82
CA GLY A 881 38.03 25.75 66.09
C GLY A 881 38.75 26.92 65.43
N GLU A 882 39.58 26.61 64.43
CA GLU A 882 40.23 27.60 63.56
C GLU A 882 39.23 28.17 62.54
N ILE A 883 39.42 29.45 62.17
CA ILE A 883 38.57 30.11 61.19
C ILE A 883 39.29 30.08 59.84
N ARG A 884 38.67 29.57 58.79
CA ARG A 884 39.19 29.70 57.42
C ARG A 884 38.43 30.81 56.72
N LEU A 885 39.12 31.69 56.00
CA LEU A 885 38.54 32.70 55.12
C LEU A 885 38.99 32.41 53.70
N ARG A 886 38.04 32.35 52.77
CA ARG A 886 38.34 32.22 51.34
C ARG A 886 37.58 33.26 50.53
N LEU A 887 38.27 33.85 49.57
CA LEU A 887 37.72 34.71 48.53
C LEU A 887 37.97 34.06 47.18
N LEU A 888 36.95 34.04 46.33
CA LEU A 888 36.98 33.41 45.02
C LEU A 888 36.48 34.38 43.95
N LEU A 889 37.24 34.54 42.88
CA LEU A 889 36.90 35.40 41.75
C LEU A 889 36.66 34.58 40.48
N ASP A 890 35.42 34.60 40.00
CA ASP A 890 35.05 34.09 38.67
C ASP A 890 34.08 35.08 38.01
N ARG A 891 32.84 34.69 37.68
CA ARG A 891 31.79 35.61 37.24
C ARG A 891 31.26 36.49 38.37
N THR A 892 31.41 36.04 39.61
CA THR A 892 31.07 36.76 40.84
C THR A 892 32.18 36.62 41.87
N LEU A 893 32.19 37.53 42.83
CA LEU A 893 33.08 37.48 43.99
C LEU A 893 32.36 36.72 45.10
N VAL A 894 32.88 35.54 45.46
CA VAL A 894 32.35 34.74 46.55
C VAL A 894 33.28 34.79 47.75
N CYS A 895 32.72 34.98 48.94
CA CYS A 895 33.42 34.86 50.21
C CYS A 895 32.85 33.67 50.98
N GLU A 896 33.73 32.82 51.48
CA GLU A 896 33.40 31.69 52.35
C GLU A 896 34.18 31.81 53.68
N VAL A 897 33.50 31.59 54.80
CA VAL A 897 34.09 31.57 56.14
C VAL A 897 33.73 30.25 56.82
N TRP A 898 34.73 29.47 57.22
CA TRP A 898 34.54 28.20 57.91
C TRP A 898 34.83 28.33 59.39
N ASP A 899 34.11 27.51 60.17
CA ASP A 899 34.39 27.24 61.57
C ASP A 899 33.95 25.80 61.91
N GLU A 900 34.43 25.24 63.01
CA GLU A 900 34.14 23.86 63.45
C GLU A 900 32.80 23.71 64.18
N GLY A 901 32.02 24.79 64.29
CA GLY A 901 30.75 24.81 65.02
C GLY A 901 29.59 24.23 64.20
N LEU A 902 28.90 23.23 64.74
CA LEU A 902 27.82 22.49 64.06
C LEU A 902 26.47 23.22 63.99
N VAL A 903 26.29 24.31 64.74
CA VAL A 903 25.03 25.05 64.78
C VAL A 903 24.95 26.04 63.62
N GLN A 904 23.94 25.86 62.76
CA GLN A 904 23.71 26.76 61.63
C GLN A 904 23.29 28.17 62.07
N PRO A 905 23.80 29.23 61.40
CA PRO A 905 23.46 30.60 61.72
C PRO A 905 21.98 30.87 61.44
N ARG A 906 21.33 31.63 62.33
CA ARG A 906 19.94 32.07 62.14
C ARG A 906 19.88 33.58 62.09
N ARG A 907 19.25 34.11 61.05
CA ARG A 907 18.91 35.54 60.98
C ARG A 907 17.98 35.89 62.14
N ARG A 908 18.34 36.92 62.90
CA ARG A 908 17.50 37.49 63.96
C ARG A 908 17.05 38.89 63.54
N ARG A 909 15.88 39.32 63.99
CA ARG A 909 15.48 40.74 63.94
C ARG A 909 16.00 41.38 65.22
N ALA A 910 17.05 42.19 65.12
CA ALA A 910 17.54 42.98 66.23
C ALA A 910 16.57 44.14 66.50
N LYS A 911 16.28 44.43 67.78
CA LYS A 911 15.56 45.65 68.18
C LYS A 911 16.52 46.84 68.19
N ASP A 912 15.98 48.06 68.24
CA ASP A 912 16.76 49.30 68.23
C ASP A 912 17.80 49.35 69.37
N THR A 913 17.50 48.70 70.49
CA THR A 913 18.34 48.64 71.71
C THR A 913 19.30 47.45 71.78
N ASP A 914 19.25 46.52 70.81
CA ASP A 914 20.08 45.31 70.86
C ASP A 914 21.51 45.62 70.36
N GLU A 915 22.52 45.28 71.16
CA GLU A 915 23.95 45.45 70.83
C GLU A 915 24.49 44.41 69.82
N GLY A 916 23.63 43.51 69.32
CA GLY A 916 24.00 42.45 68.39
C GLY A 916 22.83 41.89 67.59
N GLY A 917 23.11 41.00 66.64
CA GLY A 917 22.08 40.34 65.82
C GLY A 917 21.79 40.97 64.47
N ARG A 918 22.53 42.03 64.07
CA ARG A 918 22.41 42.69 62.76
C ARG A 918 23.34 42.14 61.68
N GLY A 919 24.39 41.38 62.04
CA GLY A 919 25.41 40.93 61.08
C GLY A 919 24.87 40.17 59.86
N LEU A 920 24.09 39.11 60.07
CA LEU A 920 23.47 38.37 58.96
C LEU A 920 22.38 39.17 58.24
N GLN A 921 21.82 40.18 58.89
CA GLN A 921 20.87 41.10 58.25
C GLN A 921 21.59 42.06 57.28
N LEU A 922 22.81 42.51 57.62
CA LEU A 922 23.69 43.28 56.74
C LEU A 922 24.14 42.44 55.55
N VAL A 923 24.59 41.20 55.79
CA VAL A 923 24.95 40.25 54.72
C VAL A 923 23.77 40.05 53.78
N GLY A 924 22.56 39.79 54.30
CA GLY A 924 21.37 39.60 53.48
C GLY A 924 20.82 40.86 52.81
N LEU A 925 21.37 42.05 53.05
CA LEU A 925 20.99 43.29 52.37
C LEU A 925 21.99 43.71 51.29
N LEU A 926 23.28 43.45 51.53
CA LEU A 926 24.37 43.91 50.67
C LEU A 926 24.88 42.83 49.72
N ALA A 927 24.74 41.55 50.08
CA ALA A 927 25.10 40.45 49.20
C ALA A 927 24.01 40.17 48.16
N ALA A 928 24.41 39.77 46.95
CA ALA A 928 23.48 39.28 45.93
C ALA A 928 22.80 37.98 46.38
N SER A 929 23.58 37.09 46.99
CA SER A 929 23.11 35.85 47.60
C SER A 929 23.99 35.53 48.82
N TRP A 930 23.46 34.79 49.79
CA TRP A 930 24.22 34.30 50.93
C TRP A 930 23.57 33.04 51.51
N GLY A 931 24.37 32.24 52.20
CA GLY A 931 23.89 31.00 52.80
C GLY A 931 24.86 30.40 53.81
N SER A 932 24.53 29.19 54.25
CA SER A 932 25.37 28.41 55.15
C SER A 932 25.27 26.93 54.85
N ARG A 933 26.41 26.25 54.74
CA ARG A 933 26.55 24.82 54.48
C ARG A 933 27.06 24.11 55.72
N ARG A 934 26.58 22.88 55.97
CA ARG A 934 27.12 22.00 57.00
C ARG A 934 28.27 21.21 56.37
N THR A 935 29.38 21.08 57.07
CA THR A 935 30.48 20.21 56.65
C THR A 935 30.64 19.07 57.66
N PRO A 936 31.30 17.96 57.31
CA PRO A 936 31.51 16.85 58.24
C PRO A 936 32.19 17.24 59.56
N HIS A 937 32.91 18.37 59.57
CA HIS A 937 33.70 18.85 60.70
C HIS A 937 33.31 20.27 61.17
N GLY A 938 32.19 20.82 60.70
CA GLY A 938 31.81 22.19 61.04
C GLY A 938 30.74 22.80 60.14
N LYS A 939 30.92 24.07 59.82
CA LYS A 939 30.06 24.80 58.88
C LYS A 939 30.85 25.80 58.06
N THR A 940 30.25 26.18 56.94
CA THR A 940 30.69 27.29 56.09
C THR A 940 29.58 28.30 56.01
N VAL A 941 29.86 29.58 56.21
CA VAL A 941 28.93 30.68 55.92
C VAL A 941 29.51 31.48 54.78
N TRP A 942 28.70 31.78 53.78
CA TRP A 942 29.19 32.36 52.54
C TRP A 942 28.27 33.48 52.05
N PHE A 943 28.82 34.39 51.25
CA PHE A 943 28.07 35.40 50.53
C PHE A 943 28.68 35.63 49.14
N GLU A 944 27.86 36.17 48.24
CA GLU A 944 28.22 36.47 46.86
C GLU A 944 27.96 37.94 46.53
N LEU A 945 28.89 38.55 45.79
CA LEU A 945 28.78 39.89 45.25
C LEU A 945 28.94 39.87 43.73
N GLY A 946 28.06 40.59 43.02
CA GLY A 946 28.21 40.81 41.59
C GLY A 946 29.44 41.67 41.29
N LEU A 947 30.11 41.40 40.17
CA LEU A 947 31.21 42.23 39.72
C LEU A 947 30.69 43.58 39.20
N PRO A 948 31.48 44.66 39.32
CA PRO A 948 31.08 45.96 38.82
C PRO A 948 31.11 45.96 37.27
N ASP A 949 29.99 45.62 36.65
CA ASP A 949 29.77 45.85 35.23
C ASP A 949 29.75 47.36 34.99
N GLY A 950 30.55 47.86 34.05
CA GLY A 950 30.79 49.29 33.80
C GLY A 950 29.55 50.18 33.51
N GLU A 951 28.33 49.66 33.62
CA GLU A 951 27.06 50.39 33.46
C GLU A 951 26.00 50.13 34.56
N SER A 952 26.24 49.30 35.59
CA SER A 952 25.24 49.06 36.65
C SER A 952 25.61 49.71 37.99
N SER A 953 24.80 50.69 38.38
CA SER A 953 24.74 51.18 39.76
C SER A 953 24.19 50.06 40.65
N GLY A 954 25.09 49.32 41.31
CA GLY A 954 24.71 48.49 42.45
C GLY A 954 23.90 49.32 43.45
N VAL A 955 23.03 48.65 44.22
CA VAL A 955 22.27 49.26 45.32
C VAL A 955 23.22 50.19 46.10
N ASP A 956 22.91 51.48 46.20
CA ASP A 956 23.74 52.40 46.96
C ASP A 956 23.83 51.84 48.38
N ALA A 957 24.99 51.30 48.74
CA ALA A 957 25.18 50.62 50.02
C ALA A 957 24.82 51.58 51.17
N ALA A 958 24.98 52.89 50.97
CA ALA A 958 24.52 53.91 51.89
C ALA A 958 22.99 53.94 52.02
N GLU A 959 22.23 53.88 50.93
CA GLU A 959 20.76 53.87 50.94
C GLU A 959 20.20 52.55 51.53
N ALA A 960 20.81 51.40 51.19
CA ALA A 960 20.45 50.12 51.79
C ALA A 960 20.71 50.09 53.31
N LEU A 961 21.85 50.62 53.76
CA LEU A 961 22.17 50.75 55.18
C LEU A 961 21.26 51.74 55.89
N LEU A 962 20.84 52.82 55.23
CA LEU A 962 19.87 53.77 55.78
C LEU A 962 18.48 53.14 55.99
N SER A 963 18.09 52.14 55.19
CA SER A 963 16.81 51.43 55.36
C SER A 963 16.71 50.54 56.61
N LEU A 964 17.84 50.32 57.31
CA LEU A 964 17.92 49.54 58.55
C LEU A 964 17.66 50.36 59.83
N PHE A 965 17.68 51.69 59.70
CA PHE A 965 17.47 52.67 60.77
C PHE A 965 16.20 53.48 60.50
#